data_AF-A0A1J6JQJ4-F1
#
_entry.id   AF-A0A1J6JQJ4-F1
#
_cell.length_a   1.000
_cell.length_b   1.000
_cell.length_c   1.000
_cell.angle_alpha   90.00
_cell.angle_beta   90.00
_cell.angle_gamma   90.00
#
_symmetry.space_group_name_H-M   'P 1'
#
loop_
_entity.id
_entity.type
_entity.pdbx_description
1 polymer ?
#
loop_
_entity_poly.entity_id
_entity_poly.type
_entity_poly.pdbx_seq_one_letter_code
_entity_poly.pdbx_strand_id
1 'polypeptide(L)'
;MMFDRIQCQILLTICFSQSNTLADLQSAGDHGPPSKRLSDAPTEPPSLSSNGPLRSSSPLRSEEAASSKEEKPQAQTFAGRLAQIFNKNGDAVSAANVKAPDITVTPESASTAASENAQEEQSTSGNFQELIKSMEAREQGSEVSNLPGVVVDQLYAIAPHELNSFLFSPDSTFFKSLADIQGSTELRIGPWKLENGGESLKRVVTFTKAASRLVKALKTTEDQMYLKADGKSFALSAIVSTPDAPYGSTFRTELLYNITPGPELPSGEQSSRLVVSWRMNFLQSTMMKGMIENGARQGIKESFEQYANLLSQNVKPVDAKDLGSEKEQVLASLEVEHQSDWKLAFQYFANFTVISTFFIGIYVFLHILLAMPSTIQGLEFVGLDLPDSIGEVIVCGVLVLQGKRVLELISRFMRARVQKGSDHGVKAQGDGWLLTVALIEGNNLAAVDSSGFSDPYVVFTCNGKTRTSSIKFQKSNPTWNEIFEFDAMDEPPSVLDVEVFDFDGPFSEATSLGHAEINFVKSNITDLSDVWVPLQGKLAQACQSKLHLRVFLNNTKGTNVVKDYLSKMEKEVGKKIKLRSPQTNSAFQKLFALPPEEFLINDFACHLKRKMPLQGRLFLSARIIGFHSDLFGHKTKFFLLWEDIEDIQVESPTLASMGSPNVIMTLKPGKGFDARHGAKTQDEQGRLKFHFHSFVSFNVAHRTIMALWKARALSPEQKVQLVEEESEAKGLQMAEEDAISNDFQAADDDSEGKSLQSEESGSFVGVEDINMSVVYASVLSVPTDFFMELFSGNELDRKIMEKVGCLNYSFSPWESEKPDVYQRQLYYKFDKCISRYRGEVTSTQQKSRLSDKNGWLVEEVMTLHGVPLGDFFNLHLRYQVEVVPSRSTRCNVQVHLGIAWLKCSRHQKRITKNIVSNLQERLLVMFSGVEKEYLSKSDPVVI
;
A
#
# COMPACT_ATOMS: atom_id res chain seq x y z
N MET A 1 35.76 -25.78 -4.41
CA MET A 1 35.36 -26.59 -3.24
C MET A 1 34.51 -25.70 -2.35
N MET A 2 33.36 -26.13 -1.84
CA MET A 2 32.61 -27.35 -2.12
C MET A 2 31.12 -27.08 -1.83
N PHE A 3 30.19 -27.72 -2.53
CA PHE A 3 28.82 -27.85 -2.02
C PHE A 3 28.83 -28.83 -0.85
N ASP A 4 27.97 -28.63 0.13
CA ASP A 4 27.39 -29.77 0.83
C ASP A 4 25.90 -29.52 1.15
N ARG A 5 25.17 -30.60 1.42
CA ARG A 5 23.70 -30.64 1.41
C ARG A 5 23.10 -30.33 2.78
N ILE A 6 22.09 -29.47 2.81
CA ILE A 6 21.16 -29.41 3.95
C ILE A 6 20.16 -30.56 3.79
N GLN A 7 20.12 -31.46 4.77
CA GLN A 7 19.14 -32.53 4.88
C GLN A 7 18.35 -32.35 6.18
N CYS A 8 17.19 -31.70 6.11
CA CYS A 8 16.36 -31.44 7.28
C CYS A 8 15.71 -32.73 7.80
N GLN A 9 16.20 -33.27 8.92
CA GLN A 9 15.42 -34.19 9.75
C GLN A 9 14.40 -33.41 10.58
N ILE A 10 13.17 -33.90 10.61
CA ILE A 10 12.12 -33.41 11.50
C ILE A 10 12.31 -34.07 12.87
N LEU A 11 12.64 -33.28 13.90
CA LEU A 11 12.66 -33.76 15.28
C LEU A 11 11.43 -33.20 16.03
N LEU A 12 10.44 -34.06 16.26
CA LEU A 12 9.18 -33.69 16.90
C LEU A 12 9.29 -33.79 18.44
N THR A 13 9.75 -32.74 19.11
CA THR A 13 9.84 -32.72 20.58
C THR A 13 8.48 -32.35 21.21
N ILE A 14 7.73 -33.37 21.63
CA ILE A 14 6.50 -33.19 22.41
C ILE A 14 6.85 -33.10 23.90
N CYS A 15 6.64 -31.93 24.52
CA CYS A 15 6.68 -31.77 25.97
C CYS A 15 5.26 -31.62 26.53
N PHE A 16 4.83 -32.59 27.35
CA PHE A 16 3.65 -32.44 28.20
C PHE A 16 4.06 -31.75 29.51
N SER A 17 3.34 -30.70 29.90
CA SER A 17 3.42 -30.10 31.23
C SER A 17 2.06 -30.19 31.94
N GLN A 18 1.97 -31.05 32.95
CA GLN A 18 0.88 -30.99 33.94
C GLN A 18 1.31 -30.12 35.13
N SER A 19 0.34 -29.46 35.74
CA SER A 19 0.54 -28.49 36.83
C SER A 19 0.62 -29.15 38.21
N ASN A 20 1.30 -28.51 39.17
CA ASN A 20 0.63 -27.93 40.36
C ASN A 20 1.54 -27.21 41.38
N THR A 21 0.91 -26.29 42.13
CA THR A 21 1.20 -25.83 43.52
C THR A 21 2.56 -25.21 43.90
N LEU A 22 2.63 -23.87 43.82
CA LEU A 22 2.67 -22.88 44.94
C LEU A 22 3.45 -23.17 46.26
N ALA A 23 3.99 -22.07 46.86
CA ALA A 23 4.50 -21.85 48.23
C ALA A 23 6.03 -22.12 48.45
N ASP A 24 6.80 -21.33 49.23
CA ASP A 24 6.52 -20.03 49.88
C ASP A 24 7.78 -19.17 50.22
N LEU A 25 7.53 -17.91 50.62
CA LEU A 25 8.31 -16.91 51.41
C LEU A 25 9.85 -17.01 51.71
N GLN A 26 10.52 -15.86 51.46
CA GLN A 26 11.45 -15.09 52.34
C GLN A 26 13.00 -15.28 52.43
N SER A 27 13.65 -14.10 52.54
CA SER A 27 15.01 -13.79 53.09
C SER A 27 16.23 -14.19 52.22
N ALA A 28 17.08 -13.25 51.79
CA ALA A 28 18.20 -12.58 52.49
C ALA A 28 19.53 -13.39 52.42
N GLY A 29 20.71 -12.80 52.20
CA GLY A 29 21.07 -11.37 52.17
C GLY A 29 22.33 -11.04 51.36
N ASP A 30 23.11 -10.08 51.85
CA ASP A 30 24.10 -9.29 51.09
C ASP A 30 25.58 -9.79 51.21
N HIS A 31 26.48 -9.09 50.50
CA HIS A 31 27.95 -9.01 50.61
C HIS A 31 28.80 -9.73 49.53
N GLY A 32 30.01 -9.19 49.31
CA GLY A 32 30.81 -9.37 48.10
C GLY A 32 32.21 -10.02 48.26
N PRO A 33 33.22 -9.63 47.43
CA PRO A 33 34.49 -10.35 47.23
C PRO A 33 35.62 -9.82 48.19
N PRO A 34 36.96 -10.06 48.02
CA PRO A 34 37.73 -10.82 46.99
C PRO A 34 38.99 -11.64 47.45
N SER A 35 39.69 -12.26 46.47
CA SER A 35 41.19 -12.33 46.34
C SER A 35 42.01 -13.52 46.93
N LYS A 36 43.27 -13.65 46.40
CA LYS A 36 44.47 -14.42 46.85
C LYS A 36 44.57 -15.91 46.40
N ARG A 37 45.74 -16.54 46.13
CA ARG A 37 47.19 -16.17 46.01
C ARG A 37 48.04 -17.36 45.43
N LEU A 38 49.23 -17.09 44.84
CA LEU A 38 50.53 -17.86 44.72
C LEU A 38 50.57 -19.41 44.49
N SER A 39 51.63 -20.08 43.97
CA SER A 39 52.78 -19.75 43.07
C SER A 39 53.60 -21.03 42.69
N ASP A 40 54.53 -20.89 41.71
CA ASP A 40 55.76 -21.71 41.44
C ASP A 40 55.69 -23.12 40.76
N ALA A 41 56.84 -23.54 40.16
CA ALA A 41 57.08 -24.74 39.32
C ALA A 41 58.60 -25.07 39.19
N PRO A 42 59.05 -26.27 38.70
CA PRO A 42 59.76 -26.34 37.38
C PRO A 42 59.79 -27.76 36.70
N THR A 43 60.79 -28.02 35.82
CA THR A 43 61.34 -29.33 35.30
C THR A 43 60.52 -30.18 34.30
N GLU A 44 61.08 -30.94 33.33
CA GLU A 44 62.34 -30.89 32.52
C GLU A 44 62.24 -31.85 31.27
N PRO A 45 63.23 -31.90 30.32
CA PRO A 45 63.22 -32.73 29.08
C PRO A 45 63.99 -34.08 29.28
N PRO A 46 64.78 -34.75 28.36
CA PRO A 46 65.43 -34.39 27.06
C PRO A 46 64.53 -34.70 25.82
N SER A 47 64.93 -34.85 24.53
CA SER A 47 66.20 -34.99 23.75
C SER A 47 65.99 -34.44 22.29
N LEU A 48 66.84 -34.52 21.25
CA LEU A 48 68.11 -35.23 20.96
C LEU A 48 69.07 -34.37 20.08
N SER A 49 69.48 -34.78 18.85
CA SER A 49 70.45 -34.06 17.98
C SER A 49 70.28 -34.36 16.46
N SER A 50 70.94 -33.72 15.46
CA SER A 50 72.14 -32.86 15.43
C SER A 50 72.28 -31.95 14.17
N ASN A 51 73.18 -30.93 14.26
CA ASN A 51 73.98 -30.25 13.20
C ASN A 51 73.35 -29.33 12.11
N GLY A 52 74.11 -28.26 11.74
CA GLY A 52 73.79 -27.22 10.72
C GLY A 52 74.78 -27.20 9.52
N PRO A 53 75.27 -26.04 8.97
CA PRO A 53 75.21 -24.65 9.50
C PRO A 53 75.15 -23.41 8.51
N LEU A 54 74.72 -22.25 9.04
CA LEU A 54 75.22 -20.86 8.87
C LEU A 54 75.16 -20.02 7.54
N ARG A 55 74.68 -18.75 7.71
CA ARG A 55 75.12 -17.44 7.09
C ARG A 55 74.84 -17.14 5.59
N SER A 56 74.76 -15.89 5.11
CA SER A 56 74.43 -14.56 5.70
C SER A 56 74.27 -13.46 4.59
N SER A 57 73.86 -12.24 4.99
CA SER A 57 74.16 -10.92 4.36
C SER A 57 73.68 -10.56 2.93
N SER A 58 72.99 -9.41 2.82
CA SER A 58 72.87 -8.55 1.62
C SER A 58 73.97 -7.45 1.65
N PRO A 59 74.30 -6.73 0.54
CA PRO A 59 73.68 -5.40 0.31
C PRO A 59 73.71 -4.77 -1.14
N LEU A 60 72.96 -3.67 -1.32
CA LEU A 60 73.21 -2.39 -2.06
C LEU A 60 73.85 -2.28 -3.49
N ARG A 61 73.26 -1.34 -4.28
CA ARG A 61 73.87 -0.43 -5.32
C ARG A 61 74.38 -1.06 -6.64
N SER A 62 74.57 -0.35 -7.77
CA SER A 62 74.32 1.06 -8.20
C SER A 62 74.38 1.17 -9.75
N GLU A 63 73.70 2.16 -10.36
CA GLU A 63 74.05 2.93 -11.61
C GLU A 63 74.41 2.17 -12.94
N GLU A 64 74.32 2.68 -14.19
CA GLU A 64 73.84 3.95 -14.78
C GLU A 64 73.47 3.80 -16.28
N ALA A 65 72.90 4.87 -16.90
CA ALA A 65 72.87 5.20 -18.35
C ALA A 65 72.04 4.33 -19.35
N ALA A 66 71.50 4.87 -20.46
CA ALA A 66 71.14 6.24 -20.86
C ALA A 66 70.23 6.26 -22.12
N SER A 67 69.45 7.34 -22.33
CA SER A 67 68.66 7.66 -23.56
C SER A 67 67.49 6.68 -23.89
N SER A 68 66.42 7.02 -24.62
CA SER A 68 65.99 8.23 -25.35
C SER A 68 64.47 8.49 -25.12
N LYS A 69 63.92 9.63 -25.58
CA LYS A 69 62.46 9.79 -25.80
C LYS A 69 62.03 8.85 -26.95
N GLU A 70 60.85 8.22 -26.95
CA GLU A 70 59.58 8.86 -27.36
C GLU A 70 58.31 8.02 -27.02
N GLU A 71 57.16 8.71 -27.05
CA GLU A 71 55.73 8.28 -27.11
C GLU A 71 55.15 7.16 -26.19
N LYS A 72 53.91 7.38 -25.75
CA LYS A 72 53.11 6.46 -24.92
C LYS A 72 52.17 5.60 -25.77
N PRO A 73 52.12 4.26 -25.60
CA PRO A 73 51.02 3.45 -26.11
C PRO A 73 49.73 3.64 -25.26
N GLN A 74 48.57 3.43 -25.88
CA GLN A 74 47.26 3.47 -25.22
C GLN A 74 47.06 2.27 -24.27
N ALA A 75 46.32 2.49 -23.18
CA ALA A 75 46.04 1.43 -22.20
C ALA A 75 44.98 0.43 -22.72
N GLN A 76 45.37 -0.84 -22.84
CA GLN A 76 44.43 -1.94 -23.13
C GLN A 76 43.53 -2.23 -21.93
N THR A 77 42.26 -2.54 -22.18
CA THR A 77 41.23 -2.69 -21.13
C THR A 77 41.29 -4.04 -20.42
N PHE A 78 41.00 -4.00 -19.12
CA PHE A 78 41.17 -5.09 -18.14
C PHE A 78 40.43 -6.40 -18.51
N ALA A 79 39.34 -6.31 -19.28
CA ALA A 79 38.48 -7.44 -19.65
C ALA A 79 39.22 -8.57 -20.39
N GLY A 80 40.24 -8.24 -21.21
CA GLY A 80 40.97 -9.25 -22.00
C GLY A 80 41.76 -10.26 -21.15
N ARG A 81 42.17 -9.89 -19.92
CA ARG A 81 43.01 -10.76 -19.07
C ARG A 81 42.23 -11.88 -18.40
N LEU A 82 40.95 -11.70 -18.09
CA LEU A 82 40.15 -12.72 -17.38
C LEU A 82 39.87 -13.94 -18.28
N ALA A 83 39.72 -13.76 -19.59
CA ALA A 83 39.48 -14.86 -20.53
C ALA A 83 40.69 -15.82 -20.69
N GLN A 84 41.92 -15.35 -20.48
CA GLN A 84 43.13 -16.15 -20.66
C GLN A 84 43.57 -16.92 -19.39
N ILE A 85 42.99 -16.62 -18.22
CA ILE A 85 43.39 -17.24 -16.94
C ILE A 85 42.71 -18.61 -16.72
N PHE A 86 41.52 -18.84 -17.31
CA PHE A 86 40.70 -20.02 -17.01
C PHE A 86 40.71 -21.13 -18.07
N ASN A 87 41.44 -20.97 -19.19
CA ASN A 87 41.54 -21.96 -20.27
C ASN A 87 42.99 -22.38 -20.53
N LYS A 88 43.52 -23.32 -19.72
CA LYS A 88 44.75 -24.06 -20.06
C LYS A 88 44.89 -25.41 -19.30
N ASN A 89 44.59 -26.50 -20.01
CA ASN A 89 45.15 -27.88 -19.99
C ASN A 89 45.34 -28.61 -18.62
N GLY A 90 45.17 -29.94 -18.54
CA GLY A 90 44.88 -30.94 -19.58
C GLY A 90 44.78 -32.38 -19.02
N ASP A 91 44.74 -33.37 -19.94
CA ASP A 91 44.27 -34.75 -19.75
C ASP A 91 45.23 -35.74 -19.05
N ALA A 92 44.68 -36.85 -18.49
CA ALA A 92 45.41 -38.13 -18.26
C ALA A 92 44.51 -39.38 -17.94
N VAL A 93 44.04 -40.09 -18.98
CA VAL A 93 44.13 -41.56 -19.23
C VAL A 93 43.90 -42.63 -18.11
N SER A 94 42.77 -43.39 -18.21
CA SER A 94 42.51 -44.84 -17.91
C SER A 94 42.79 -45.46 -16.49
N ALA A 95 42.22 -46.60 -16.02
CA ALA A 95 41.57 -47.76 -16.66
C ALA A 95 40.67 -48.62 -15.70
N ALA A 96 40.12 -49.75 -16.21
CA ALA A 96 39.75 -51.02 -15.51
C ALA A 96 38.37 -51.27 -14.80
N ASN A 97 37.34 -51.57 -15.60
CA ASN A 97 36.64 -52.89 -15.73
C ASN A 97 36.07 -53.68 -14.50
N VAL A 98 34.73 -53.89 -14.45
CA VAL A 98 34.01 -55.05 -13.85
C VAL A 98 32.78 -55.41 -14.74
N LYS A 99 32.27 -56.66 -14.70
CA LYS A 99 31.35 -57.29 -15.68
C LYS A 99 29.82 -57.22 -15.39
N ALA A 100 29.03 -57.15 -16.47
CA ALA A 100 27.87 -57.99 -16.94
C ALA A 100 27.06 -58.86 -15.93
N PRO A 101 25.76 -59.23 -16.18
CA PRO A 101 25.14 -59.65 -17.46
C PRO A 101 24.20 -58.58 -18.10
N ASP A 102 23.86 -58.56 -19.40
CA ASP A 102 23.81 -59.55 -20.51
C ASP A 102 22.45 -60.27 -20.69
N ILE A 103 21.64 -59.76 -21.63
CA ILE A 103 20.93 -60.57 -22.63
C ILE A 103 21.22 -59.94 -23.99
N THR A 104 21.65 -60.76 -24.94
CA THR A 104 22.08 -60.39 -26.29
C THR A 104 21.29 -61.16 -27.35
N VAL A 105 20.90 -60.51 -28.45
CA VAL A 105 20.81 -61.17 -29.77
C VAL A 105 21.47 -60.29 -30.82
N THR A 106 22.68 -60.73 -31.12
CA THR A 106 23.75 -60.23 -31.98
C THR A 106 23.45 -60.54 -33.48
N PRO A 107 24.39 -60.44 -34.46
CA PRO A 107 24.27 -59.46 -35.55
C PRO A 107 24.35 -60.10 -36.96
N GLU A 108 24.64 -59.29 -37.99
CA GLU A 108 25.65 -59.50 -39.08
C GLU A 108 25.33 -58.54 -40.26
N SER A 109 26.21 -58.26 -41.24
CA SER A 109 27.66 -57.96 -41.20
C SER A 109 28.01 -57.08 -42.43
N ALA A 110 29.26 -56.62 -42.57
CA ALA A 110 29.60 -55.51 -43.46
C ALA A 110 29.77 -55.87 -44.96
N SER A 111 29.44 -54.92 -45.85
CA SER A 111 30.11 -54.75 -47.15
C SER A 111 30.00 -53.29 -47.65
N THR A 112 30.72 -52.96 -48.72
CA THR A 112 31.10 -51.58 -49.10
C THR A 112 30.21 -50.98 -50.22
N ALA A 113 30.19 -49.65 -50.33
CA ALA A 113 29.31 -48.87 -51.19
C ALA A 113 29.43 -49.09 -52.71
N ALA A 114 28.29 -49.05 -53.41
CA ALA A 114 28.15 -48.62 -54.81
C ALA A 114 26.70 -48.18 -55.14
N SER A 115 26.56 -47.24 -56.08
CA SER A 115 25.38 -46.85 -56.88
C SER A 115 23.97 -46.68 -56.27
N GLU A 116 23.59 -45.40 -56.15
CA GLU A 116 22.46 -44.76 -56.87
C GLU A 116 20.97 -45.02 -56.54
N ASN A 117 20.23 -43.90 -56.62
CA ASN A 117 18.80 -43.72 -56.88
C ASN A 117 17.75 -43.96 -55.77
N ALA A 118 17.37 -42.82 -55.18
CA ALA A 118 15.98 -42.36 -55.07
C ALA A 118 14.99 -43.17 -54.20
N GLN A 119 14.88 -42.74 -52.94
CA GLN A 119 13.57 -42.54 -52.31
C GLN A 119 13.52 -41.14 -51.69
N GLU A 120 12.69 -40.27 -52.26
CA GLU A 120 12.29 -39.02 -51.62
C GLU A 120 11.26 -39.34 -50.53
N GLU A 121 11.56 -39.02 -49.26
CA GLU A 121 10.51 -39.03 -48.24
C GLU A 121 9.52 -37.89 -48.55
N GLN A 122 8.30 -38.27 -48.92
CA GLN A 122 7.28 -37.36 -49.43
C GLN A 122 6.71 -36.45 -48.33
N SER A 123 7.41 -35.37 -48.00
CA SER A 123 6.82 -34.28 -47.22
C SER A 123 5.72 -33.60 -48.05
N THR A 124 4.47 -33.73 -47.63
CA THR A 124 3.30 -33.18 -48.31
C THR A 124 3.30 -31.65 -48.30
N SER A 125 3.80 -31.06 -49.38
CA SER A 125 3.83 -29.61 -49.63
C SER A 125 2.45 -29.05 -50.00
N GLY A 126 1.49 -29.15 -49.08
CA GLY A 126 0.17 -28.54 -49.23
C GLY A 126 0.22 -27.01 -49.18
N ASN A 127 -0.84 -26.34 -49.66
CA ASN A 127 -0.97 -24.89 -49.54
C ASN A 127 -1.02 -24.50 -48.05
N PHE A 128 -0.32 -23.44 -47.64
CA PHE A 128 -0.29 -22.98 -46.24
C PHE A 128 -1.69 -22.86 -45.61
N GLN A 129 -2.69 -22.38 -46.38
CA GLN A 129 -4.08 -22.30 -45.90
C GLN A 129 -4.74 -23.68 -45.65
N GLU A 130 -4.38 -24.69 -46.43
CA GLU A 130 -4.85 -26.07 -46.25
C GLU A 130 -4.17 -26.73 -45.04
N LEU A 131 -2.87 -26.46 -44.85
CA LEU A 131 -2.12 -26.96 -43.69
C LEU A 131 -2.70 -26.43 -42.38
N ILE A 132 -3.01 -25.12 -42.31
CA ILE A 132 -3.66 -24.51 -41.14
C ILE A 132 -5.07 -25.08 -40.90
N LYS A 133 -5.91 -25.18 -41.94
CA LYS A 133 -7.24 -25.82 -41.84
C LYS A 133 -7.17 -27.29 -41.41
N SER A 134 -6.08 -27.99 -41.73
CA SER A 134 -5.87 -29.37 -41.29
C SER A 134 -5.56 -29.51 -39.80
N MET A 135 -5.10 -28.44 -39.14
CA MET A 135 -4.96 -28.36 -37.67
C MET A 135 -6.28 -27.94 -37.01
N GLU A 136 -6.97 -26.94 -37.56
CA GLU A 136 -8.29 -26.47 -37.09
C GLU A 136 -9.29 -27.63 -36.91
N ALA A 137 -9.30 -28.58 -37.85
CA ALA A 137 -10.17 -29.75 -37.81
C ALA A 137 -9.77 -30.86 -36.80
N ARG A 138 -8.70 -30.67 -36.00
CA ARG A 138 -8.12 -31.70 -35.11
C ARG A 138 -8.01 -31.29 -33.64
N GLU A 139 -8.10 -30.01 -33.31
CA GLU A 139 -7.83 -29.52 -31.95
C GLU A 139 -9.03 -29.66 -30.99
N GLN A 140 -8.71 -29.91 -29.72
CA GLN A 140 -9.64 -29.77 -28.59
C GLN A 140 -9.13 -28.67 -27.67
N GLY A 141 -10.05 -27.88 -27.12
CA GLY A 141 -9.78 -26.56 -26.54
C GLY A 141 -8.86 -26.55 -25.32
N SER A 142 -7.56 -26.47 -25.57
CA SER A 142 -6.53 -26.18 -24.57
C SER A 142 -6.10 -24.72 -24.68
N GLU A 143 -5.85 -24.06 -23.53
CA GLU A 143 -5.31 -22.70 -23.49
C GLU A 143 -3.78 -22.70 -23.41
N VAL A 144 -3.13 -21.90 -24.24
CA VAL A 144 -1.67 -21.75 -24.26
C VAL A 144 -1.28 -20.49 -23.50
N SER A 145 -0.76 -20.66 -22.28
CA SER A 145 -0.39 -19.55 -21.40
C SER A 145 0.86 -18.79 -21.87
N ASN A 146 0.89 -17.48 -21.59
CA ASN A 146 1.98 -16.59 -22.00
C ASN A 146 3.30 -16.88 -21.24
N LEU A 147 4.42 -16.59 -21.89
CA LEU A 147 5.75 -16.64 -21.28
C LEU A 147 6.00 -15.39 -20.39
N PRO A 148 6.85 -15.46 -19.36
CA PRO A 148 6.96 -14.42 -18.33
C PRO A 148 7.53 -13.05 -18.79
N GLY A 149 8.13 -12.96 -19.98
CA GLY A 149 8.56 -11.68 -20.56
C GLY A 149 7.66 -11.26 -21.71
N VAL A 150 6.61 -10.47 -21.47
CA VAL A 150 5.82 -9.87 -22.56
C VAL A 150 6.60 -8.72 -23.21
N VAL A 151 6.58 -8.65 -24.55
CA VAL A 151 7.30 -7.64 -25.36
C VAL A 151 6.46 -6.99 -26.46
N VAL A 152 5.32 -7.60 -26.82
CA VAL A 152 4.21 -6.95 -27.54
C VAL A 152 2.92 -7.39 -26.84
N ASP A 153 2.02 -6.46 -26.59
CA ASP A 153 0.62 -6.74 -26.29
C ASP A 153 -0.20 -5.59 -26.87
N GLN A 154 -0.94 -5.86 -27.96
CA GLN A 154 -1.60 -4.81 -28.74
C GLN A 154 -2.78 -5.37 -29.53
N LEU A 155 -3.86 -4.59 -29.59
CA LEU A 155 -5.02 -4.82 -30.45
C LEU A 155 -4.81 -4.21 -31.83
N TYR A 156 -5.20 -4.93 -32.88
CA TYR A 156 -5.08 -4.51 -34.29
C TYR A 156 -6.41 -4.71 -35.03
N ALA A 157 -6.75 -3.77 -35.91
CA ALA A 157 -7.96 -3.80 -36.74
C ALA A 157 -7.77 -4.72 -37.96
N ILE A 158 -7.77 -6.03 -37.70
CA ILE A 158 -7.59 -7.12 -38.66
C ILE A 158 -8.13 -8.42 -38.05
N ALA A 159 -8.70 -9.32 -38.86
CA ALA A 159 -9.18 -10.60 -38.35
C ALA A 159 -7.99 -11.51 -37.92
N PRO A 160 -8.15 -12.37 -36.88
CA PRO A 160 -7.07 -13.24 -36.39
C PRO A 160 -6.39 -14.09 -37.48
N HIS A 161 -7.17 -14.64 -38.42
CA HIS A 161 -6.67 -15.48 -39.49
C HIS A 161 -5.90 -14.68 -40.56
N GLU A 162 -6.30 -13.43 -40.83
CA GLU A 162 -5.60 -12.51 -41.72
C GLU A 162 -4.28 -12.06 -41.10
N LEU A 163 -4.25 -11.75 -39.80
CA LEU A 163 -3.02 -11.40 -39.08
C LEU A 163 -2.04 -12.59 -39.04
N ASN A 164 -2.53 -13.80 -38.78
CA ASN A 164 -1.72 -15.02 -38.84
C ASN A 164 -1.11 -15.23 -40.24
N SER A 165 -1.91 -15.00 -41.30
CA SER A 165 -1.42 -15.03 -42.68
C SER A 165 -0.37 -13.94 -42.95
N PHE A 166 -0.64 -12.70 -42.55
CA PHE A 166 0.25 -11.56 -42.73
C PHE A 166 1.60 -11.74 -42.04
N LEU A 167 1.63 -12.34 -40.84
CA LEU A 167 2.88 -12.57 -40.09
C LEU A 167 3.63 -13.83 -40.54
N PHE A 168 2.92 -14.90 -40.92
CA PHE A 168 3.52 -16.24 -41.00
C PHE A 168 3.33 -16.99 -42.34
N SER A 169 2.53 -16.49 -43.29
CA SER A 169 2.44 -17.09 -44.63
C SER A 169 3.80 -17.04 -45.37
N PRO A 170 4.17 -18.08 -46.16
CA PRO A 170 5.36 -18.05 -47.02
C PRO A 170 5.41 -16.84 -47.98
N ASP A 171 4.25 -16.40 -48.45
CA ASP A 171 4.10 -15.29 -49.40
C ASP A 171 4.29 -13.92 -48.75
N SER A 172 4.28 -13.84 -47.41
CA SER A 172 4.41 -12.57 -46.70
C SER A 172 5.74 -11.87 -46.96
N THR A 173 5.69 -10.54 -47.09
CA THR A 173 6.84 -9.65 -47.10
C THR A 173 7.28 -9.24 -45.69
N PHE A 174 6.41 -9.34 -44.68
CA PHE A 174 6.61 -8.77 -43.35
C PHE A 174 7.93 -9.22 -42.70
N PHE A 175 8.21 -10.53 -42.66
CA PHE A 175 9.45 -11.06 -42.07
C PHE A 175 10.71 -10.62 -42.84
N LYS A 176 10.59 -10.38 -44.16
CA LYS A 176 11.69 -9.91 -45.01
C LYS A 176 11.99 -8.44 -44.68
N SER A 177 10.97 -7.58 -44.71
CA SER A 177 11.08 -6.17 -44.34
C SER A 177 11.52 -5.96 -42.88
N LEU A 178 11.13 -6.85 -41.96
CA LEU A 178 11.61 -6.85 -40.58
C LEU A 178 13.11 -7.16 -40.49
N ALA A 179 13.57 -8.18 -41.23
CA ALA A 179 14.99 -8.52 -41.31
C ALA A 179 15.82 -7.37 -41.89
N ASP A 180 15.33 -6.72 -42.96
CA ASP A 180 15.96 -5.55 -43.58
C ASP A 180 16.10 -4.38 -42.59
N ILE A 181 15.03 -4.02 -41.87
CA ILE A 181 15.03 -2.97 -40.83
C ILE A 181 16.00 -3.31 -39.69
N GLN A 182 16.08 -4.59 -39.31
CA GLN A 182 17.01 -5.08 -38.30
C GLN A 182 18.44 -5.32 -38.83
N GLY A 183 18.74 -4.95 -40.08
CA GLY A 183 20.05 -5.13 -40.72
C GLY A 183 20.51 -6.60 -40.82
N SER A 184 19.57 -7.55 -40.80
CA SER A 184 19.87 -8.98 -40.82
C SER A 184 20.02 -9.47 -42.26
N THR A 185 21.12 -10.15 -42.54
CA THR A 185 21.49 -10.62 -43.89
C THR A 185 21.24 -12.12 -44.05
N GLU A 186 21.41 -12.63 -45.27
CA GLU A 186 21.39 -14.07 -45.60
C GLU A 186 20.07 -14.81 -45.24
N LEU A 187 18.96 -14.07 -45.11
CA LEU A 187 17.65 -14.62 -44.73
C LEU A 187 17.19 -15.76 -45.66
N ARG A 188 16.91 -16.91 -45.06
CA ARG A 188 16.26 -18.06 -45.69
C ARG A 188 15.11 -18.54 -44.80
N ILE A 189 13.89 -18.46 -45.32
CA ILE A 189 12.67 -18.97 -44.70
C ILE A 189 12.39 -20.35 -45.29
N GLY A 190 12.37 -21.40 -44.47
CA GLY A 190 11.97 -22.74 -44.91
C GLY A 190 10.45 -22.86 -45.14
N PRO A 191 10.00 -23.80 -45.98
CA PRO A 191 8.58 -24.09 -46.12
C PRO A 191 8.00 -24.68 -44.82
N TRP A 192 6.70 -24.48 -44.62
CA TRP A 192 5.95 -25.19 -43.58
C TRP A 192 5.85 -26.68 -43.93
N LYS A 193 6.11 -27.55 -42.95
CA LYS A 193 6.02 -29.02 -43.05
C LYS A 193 5.26 -29.57 -41.85
N LEU A 194 4.48 -30.64 -42.06
CA LEU A 194 4.00 -31.43 -40.93
C LEU A 194 5.06 -32.47 -40.53
N GLU A 195 5.29 -32.58 -39.22
CA GLU A 195 6.07 -33.61 -38.56
C GLU A 195 5.18 -34.39 -37.58
N ASN A 196 5.67 -35.54 -37.10
CA ASN A 196 4.95 -36.47 -36.23
C ASN A 196 3.59 -36.92 -36.80
N GLY A 197 3.60 -37.49 -38.02
CA GLY A 197 2.43 -38.15 -38.64
C GLY A 197 1.22 -37.25 -38.97
N GLY A 198 1.25 -35.97 -38.60
CA GLY A 198 0.11 -35.05 -38.73
C GLY A 198 -0.10 -34.12 -37.52
N GLU A 199 0.69 -34.25 -36.46
CA GLU A 199 0.44 -33.58 -35.17
C GLU A 199 1.06 -32.18 -35.05
N SER A 200 2.15 -31.87 -35.78
CA SER A 200 2.89 -30.62 -35.58
C SER A 200 3.30 -29.94 -36.89
N LEU A 201 2.92 -28.68 -37.08
CA LEU A 201 3.27 -27.86 -38.25
C LEU A 201 4.46 -26.97 -37.92
N LYS A 202 5.60 -27.17 -38.61
CA LYS A 202 6.89 -26.54 -38.32
C LYS A 202 7.55 -25.92 -39.56
N ARG A 203 8.43 -24.96 -39.34
CA ARG A 203 9.46 -24.53 -40.31
C ARG A 203 10.72 -24.08 -39.59
N VAL A 204 11.83 -24.05 -40.31
CA VAL A 204 13.09 -23.46 -39.83
C VAL A 204 13.39 -22.20 -40.62
N VAL A 205 13.74 -21.12 -39.92
CA VAL A 205 14.20 -19.86 -40.52
C VAL A 205 15.67 -19.65 -40.12
N THR A 206 16.49 -19.15 -41.04
CA THR A 206 17.90 -18.82 -40.77
C THR A 206 18.26 -17.45 -41.31
N PHE A 207 19.08 -16.70 -40.58
CA PHE A 207 19.56 -15.38 -40.96
C PHE A 207 20.83 -15.02 -40.17
N THR A 208 21.58 -14.04 -40.63
CA THR A 208 22.77 -13.51 -39.96
C THR A 208 22.47 -12.13 -39.40
N LYS A 209 22.39 -12.01 -38.06
CA LYS A 209 22.18 -10.73 -37.37
C LYS A 209 23.42 -9.85 -37.52
N ALA A 210 23.21 -8.54 -37.72
CA ALA A 210 24.29 -7.54 -37.78
C ALA A 210 25.18 -7.53 -36.53
N ALA A 211 26.43 -7.08 -36.70
CA ALA A 211 27.34 -6.87 -35.57
C ALA A 211 26.87 -5.70 -34.69
N SER A 212 26.92 -5.89 -33.38
CA SER A 212 26.65 -4.86 -32.37
C SER A 212 27.95 -4.33 -31.76
N ARG A 213 27.85 -3.35 -30.84
CA ARG A 213 29.02 -2.82 -30.10
C ARG A 213 29.74 -3.85 -29.21
N LEU A 214 29.10 -4.98 -28.90
CA LEU A 214 29.61 -5.99 -27.96
C LEU A 214 29.72 -7.39 -28.57
N VAL A 215 29.12 -7.64 -29.73
CA VAL A 215 29.02 -8.96 -30.36
C VAL A 215 29.22 -8.82 -31.87
N LYS A 216 29.99 -9.74 -32.48
CA LYS A 216 30.13 -9.80 -33.95
C LYS A 216 28.80 -10.15 -34.62
N ALA A 217 28.74 -10.12 -35.95
CA ALA A 217 27.62 -10.68 -36.68
C ALA A 217 27.45 -12.17 -36.32
N LEU A 218 26.22 -12.63 -36.14
CA LEU A 218 25.91 -13.98 -35.65
C LEU A 218 24.91 -14.68 -36.56
N LYS A 219 25.26 -15.91 -36.96
CA LYS A 219 24.30 -16.81 -37.58
C LYS A 219 23.26 -17.23 -36.54
N THR A 220 22.00 -17.12 -36.94
CA THR A 220 20.82 -17.37 -36.10
C THR A 220 19.95 -18.40 -36.80
N THR A 221 19.48 -19.39 -36.04
CA THR A 221 18.44 -20.34 -36.46
C THR A 221 17.23 -20.15 -35.58
N GLU A 222 16.05 -20.11 -36.17
CA GLU A 222 14.76 -19.96 -35.51
C GLU A 222 13.85 -21.12 -35.92
N ASP A 223 13.64 -22.05 -34.99
CA ASP A 223 12.79 -23.22 -35.16
C ASP A 223 11.34 -22.82 -34.80
N GLN A 224 10.45 -22.63 -35.78
CA GLN A 224 9.06 -22.18 -35.59
C GLN A 224 8.07 -23.36 -35.64
N MET A 225 7.10 -23.39 -34.72
CA MET A 225 6.11 -24.46 -34.57
C MET A 225 4.75 -23.91 -34.12
N TYR A 226 3.67 -24.29 -34.81
CA TYR A 226 2.31 -24.05 -34.32
C TYR A 226 1.98 -24.97 -33.14
N LEU A 227 1.54 -24.37 -32.04
CA LEU A 227 1.01 -25.04 -30.85
C LEU A 227 -0.53 -25.04 -30.81
N LYS A 228 -1.17 -24.10 -31.53
CA LYS A 228 -2.63 -23.95 -31.65
C LYS A 228 -2.99 -23.26 -32.97
N ALA A 229 -4.05 -23.69 -33.64
CA ALA A 229 -4.58 -23.08 -34.87
C ALA A 229 -6.09 -23.35 -35.07
N ASP A 230 -6.95 -22.88 -34.15
CA ASP A 230 -8.40 -23.14 -34.14
C ASP A 230 -9.24 -22.23 -35.08
N GLY A 231 -8.61 -21.66 -36.11
CA GLY A 231 -9.21 -20.71 -37.05
C GLY A 231 -9.48 -19.30 -36.48
N LYS A 232 -9.71 -19.19 -35.16
CA LYS A 232 -9.96 -17.93 -34.43
C LYS A 232 -8.76 -17.47 -33.61
N SER A 233 -7.91 -18.41 -33.20
CA SER A 233 -6.78 -18.21 -32.30
C SER A 233 -5.59 -19.02 -32.81
N PHE A 234 -4.40 -18.41 -32.77
CA PHE A 234 -3.16 -19.02 -33.26
C PHE A 234 -2.08 -18.85 -32.21
N ALA A 235 -1.39 -19.94 -31.86
CA ALA A 235 -0.24 -19.91 -30.96
C ALA A 235 0.97 -20.47 -31.71
N LEU A 236 2.02 -19.67 -31.87
CA LEU A 236 3.27 -20.06 -32.52
C LEU A 236 4.44 -19.95 -31.53
N SER A 237 5.09 -21.08 -31.26
CA SER A 237 6.38 -21.09 -30.57
C SER A 237 7.52 -20.89 -31.58
N ALA A 238 8.53 -20.11 -31.22
CA ALA A 238 9.74 -19.92 -32.00
C ALA A 238 10.98 -20.04 -31.10
N ILE A 239 11.81 -21.05 -31.35
CA ILE A 239 13.01 -21.33 -30.56
C ILE A 239 14.24 -20.80 -31.32
N VAL A 240 14.80 -19.70 -30.84
CA VAL A 240 15.94 -19.00 -31.43
C VAL A 240 17.26 -19.48 -30.81
N SER A 241 18.18 -19.88 -31.68
CA SER A 241 19.50 -20.42 -31.35
C SER A 241 20.60 -19.65 -32.08
N THR A 242 21.63 -19.20 -31.35
CA THR A 242 22.79 -18.47 -31.88
C THR A 242 24.09 -19.15 -31.47
N PRO A 243 24.43 -20.32 -32.04
CA PRO A 243 25.51 -21.18 -31.53
C PRO A 243 26.89 -20.52 -31.56
N ASP A 244 27.13 -19.62 -32.52
CA ASP A 244 28.41 -18.89 -32.69
C ASP A 244 28.60 -17.75 -31.67
N ALA A 245 27.60 -17.49 -30.82
CA ALA A 245 27.69 -16.48 -29.77
C ALA A 245 28.61 -16.93 -28.62
N PRO A 246 29.21 -15.99 -27.85
CA PRO A 246 29.78 -16.32 -26.55
C PRO A 246 28.73 -17.02 -25.67
N TYR A 247 29.01 -18.26 -25.24
CA TYR A 247 28.07 -19.14 -24.54
C TYR A 247 26.82 -19.56 -25.33
N GLY A 248 26.79 -19.39 -26.66
CA GLY A 248 25.62 -19.65 -27.52
C GLY A 248 25.10 -21.09 -27.55
N SER A 249 25.88 -22.04 -27.04
CA SER A 249 25.46 -23.44 -26.83
C SER A 249 24.83 -23.71 -25.46
N THR A 250 24.96 -22.80 -24.48
CA THR A 250 24.45 -23.02 -23.11
C THR A 250 23.03 -22.53 -22.92
N PHE A 251 22.44 -21.84 -23.90
CA PHE A 251 21.10 -21.27 -23.83
C PHE A 251 20.38 -21.27 -25.19
N ARG A 252 19.06 -21.17 -25.16
CA ARG A 252 18.20 -20.81 -26.30
C ARG A 252 17.16 -19.79 -25.84
N THR A 253 16.79 -18.87 -26.72
CA THR A 253 15.66 -17.96 -26.49
C THR A 253 14.40 -18.64 -27.02
N GLU A 254 13.32 -18.61 -26.25
CA GLU A 254 12.01 -19.07 -26.71
C GLU A 254 11.04 -17.89 -26.76
N LEU A 255 10.36 -17.76 -27.88
CA LEU A 255 9.32 -16.77 -28.16
C LEU A 255 7.99 -17.50 -28.35
N LEU A 256 6.89 -16.87 -27.94
CA LEU A 256 5.52 -17.33 -28.13
C LEU A 256 4.69 -16.16 -28.65
N TYR A 257 4.19 -16.30 -29.87
CA TYR A 257 3.26 -15.39 -30.52
C TYR A 257 1.84 -15.95 -30.36
N ASN A 258 1.00 -15.28 -29.58
CA ASN A 258 -0.40 -15.62 -29.37
C ASN A 258 -1.28 -14.58 -30.06
N ILE A 259 -1.99 -14.99 -31.10
CA ILE A 259 -3.04 -14.22 -31.77
C ILE A 259 -4.40 -14.73 -31.27
N THR A 260 -5.25 -13.81 -30.80
CA THR A 260 -6.59 -14.13 -30.28
C THR A 260 -7.62 -13.14 -30.82
N PRO A 261 -8.93 -13.47 -30.83
CA PRO A 261 -9.98 -12.53 -31.19
C PRO A 261 -9.99 -11.32 -30.25
N GLY A 262 -9.97 -10.11 -30.82
CA GLY A 262 -10.26 -8.89 -30.08
C GLY A 262 -11.76 -8.58 -30.07
N PRO A 263 -12.20 -7.53 -29.37
CA PRO A 263 -13.59 -7.07 -29.41
C PRO A 263 -14.01 -6.58 -30.80
N GLU A 264 -15.31 -6.59 -31.09
CA GLU A 264 -15.86 -5.98 -32.30
C GLU A 264 -15.63 -4.45 -32.28
N LEU A 265 -15.12 -3.90 -33.38
CA LEU A 265 -14.85 -2.46 -33.47
C LEU A 265 -16.14 -1.66 -33.77
N PRO A 266 -16.23 -0.38 -33.38
CA PRO A 266 -17.38 0.48 -33.72
C PRO A 266 -17.64 0.65 -35.23
N SER A 267 -16.68 0.29 -36.08
CA SER A 267 -16.79 0.22 -37.54
C SER A 267 -17.46 -1.05 -38.07
N GLY A 268 -17.71 -2.06 -37.22
CA GLY A 268 -18.14 -3.41 -37.61
C GLY A 268 -16.99 -4.30 -38.11
N GLU A 269 -15.74 -3.82 -38.04
CA GLU A 269 -14.55 -4.57 -38.43
C GLU A 269 -14.13 -5.54 -37.30
N GLN A 270 -13.60 -6.71 -37.68
CA GLN A 270 -13.01 -7.64 -36.71
C GLN A 270 -11.65 -7.10 -36.23
N SER A 271 -11.32 -7.36 -34.96
CA SER A 271 -10.01 -7.08 -34.40
C SER A 271 -9.34 -8.34 -33.86
N SER A 272 -8.03 -8.26 -33.63
CA SER A 272 -7.24 -9.32 -33.01
C SER A 272 -6.25 -8.75 -32.01
N ARG A 273 -6.07 -9.44 -30.87
CA ARG A 273 -5.04 -9.15 -29.88
C ARG A 273 -3.83 -10.01 -30.19
N LEU A 274 -2.69 -9.37 -30.44
CA LEU A 274 -1.40 -10.01 -30.59
C LEU A 274 -0.60 -9.82 -29.30
N VAL A 275 -0.35 -10.92 -28.60
CA VAL A 275 0.60 -10.98 -27.49
C VAL A 275 1.86 -11.70 -27.98
N VAL A 276 3.03 -11.07 -27.83
CA VAL A 276 4.32 -11.74 -28.03
C VAL A 276 5.07 -11.75 -26.71
N SER A 277 5.41 -12.95 -26.26
CA SER A 277 6.10 -13.20 -24.99
C SER A 277 7.35 -14.05 -25.20
N TRP A 278 8.30 -14.01 -24.25
CA TRP A 278 9.55 -14.76 -24.34
C TRP A 278 10.05 -15.29 -22.98
N ARG A 279 10.96 -16.28 -23.05
CA ARG A 279 11.80 -16.73 -21.92
C ARG A 279 13.20 -17.10 -22.39
N MET A 280 14.15 -17.14 -21.45
CA MET A 280 15.51 -17.66 -21.68
C MET A 280 15.65 -19.06 -21.09
N ASN A 281 15.90 -20.05 -21.95
CA ASN A 281 16.08 -21.45 -21.56
C ASN A 281 17.57 -21.78 -21.47
N PHE A 282 18.10 -21.92 -20.27
CA PHE A 282 19.48 -22.36 -20.06
C PHE A 282 19.57 -23.89 -20.13
N LEU A 283 20.22 -24.38 -21.17
CA LEU A 283 20.50 -25.81 -21.38
C LEU A 283 21.68 -26.29 -20.52
N GLN A 284 22.57 -25.38 -20.13
CA GLN A 284 23.74 -25.67 -19.29
C GLN A 284 23.99 -24.53 -18.30
N SER A 285 24.52 -24.87 -17.12
CA SER A 285 24.89 -23.89 -16.09
C SER A 285 26.04 -22.99 -16.56
N THR A 286 25.85 -21.67 -16.50
CA THR A 286 26.88 -20.68 -16.87
C THR A 286 26.99 -19.57 -15.83
N MET A 287 28.24 -19.20 -15.50
CA MET A 287 28.55 -18.06 -14.63
C MET A 287 28.07 -16.71 -15.19
N MET A 288 27.80 -16.64 -16.50
CA MET A 288 27.38 -15.42 -17.20
C MET A 288 25.85 -15.27 -17.31
N LYS A 289 25.05 -16.13 -16.66
CA LYS A 289 23.58 -16.16 -16.78
C LYS A 289 22.93 -14.77 -16.75
N GLY A 290 23.19 -13.98 -15.71
CA GLY A 290 22.59 -12.65 -15.56
C GLY A 290 23.07 -11.61 -16.60
N MET A 291 24.24 -11.78 -17.21
CA MET A 291 24.67 -10.92 -18.33
C MET A 291 23.95 -11.32 -19.63
N ILE A 292 23.79 -12.62 -19.86
CA ILE A 292 23.07 -13.18 -21.01
C ILE A 292 21.59 -12.79 -20.96
N GLU A 293 20.92 -12.97 -19.82
CA GLU A 293 19.50 -12.62 -19.64
C GLU A 293 19.23 -11.12 -19.84
N ASN A 294 20.06 -10.24 -19.28
CA ASN A 294 19.90 -8.79 -19.44
C ASN A 294 20.23 -8.32 -20.87
N GLY A 295 21.26 -8.89 -21.50
CA GLY A 295 21.61 -8.60 -22.90
C GLY A 295 20.49 -9.04 -23.87
N ALA A 296 19.96 -10.25 -23.68
CA ALA A 296 18.82 -10.75 -24.43
C ALA A 296 17.57 -9.90 -24.19
N ARG A 297 17.24 -9.56 -22.95
CA ARG A 297 16.08 -8.69 -22.61
C ARG A 297 16.13 -7.36 -23.36
N GLN A 298 17.30 -6.70 -23.38
CA GLN A 298 17.45 -5.43 -24.08
C GLN A 298 17.36 -5.61 -25.61
N GLY A 299 18.06 -6.58 -26.18
CA GLY A 299 18.04 -6.82 -27.64
C GLY A 299 16.70 -7.30 -28.17
N ILE A 300 15.95 -8.10 -27.40
CA ILE A 300 14.58 -8.51 -27.74
C ILE A 300 13.64 -7.31 -27.65
N LYS A 301 13.75 -6.46 -26.61
CA LYS A 301 12.95 -5.23 -26.52
C LYS A 301 13.17 -4.32 -27.73
N GLU A 302 14.42 -3.99 -28.07
CA GLU A 302 14.75 -3.16 -29.24
C GLU A 302 14.26 -3.79 -30.57
N SER A 303 14.39 -5.11 -30.70
CA SER A 303 13.89 -5.89 -31.84
C SER A 303 12.36 -5.84 -31.97
N PHE A 304 11.62 -5.89 -30.87
CA PHE A 304 10.15 -5.89 -30.87
C PHE A 304 9.53 -4.50 -30.88
N GLU A 305 10.24 -3.46 -30.43
CA GLU A 305 9.89 -2.07 -30.74
C GLU A 305 9.90 -1.85 -32.26
N GLN A 306 10.89 -2.36 -32.99
CA GLN A 306 10.92 -2.30 -34.46
C GLN A 306 9.81 -3.14 -35.11
N TYR A 307 9.53 -4.34 -34.59
CA TYR A 307 8.43 -5.21 -35.02
C TYR A 307 7.07 -4.50 -34.93
N ALA A 308 6.73 -3.93 -33.77
CA ALA A 308 5.45 -3.27 -33.53
C ALA A 308 5.28 -2.03 -34.41
N ASN A 309 6.35 -1.26 -34.63
CA ASN A 309 6.34 -0.12 -35.54
C ASN A 309 6.10 -0.54 -37.01
N LEU A 310 6.74 -1.62 -37.49
CA LEU A 310 6.51 -2.14 -38.85
C LEU A 310 5.09 -2.70 -39.00
N LEU A 311 4.57 -3.42 -38.00
CA LEU A 311 3.21 -3.96 -38.03
C LEU A 311 2.18 -2.82 -38.07
N SER A 312 2.37 -1.78 -37.24
CA SER A 312 1.49 -0.60 -37.19
C SER A 312 1.49 0.26 -38.47
N GLN A 313 2.47 0.10 -39.36
CA GLN A 313 2.48 0.76 -40.69
C GLN A 313 1.62 0.03 -41.72
N ASN A 314 1.35 -1.26 -41.52
CA ASN A 314 0.64 -2.13 -42.46
C ASN A 314 -0.76 -2.51 -41.96
N VAL A 315 -0.95 -2.55 -40.65
CA VAL A 315 -2.18 -2.90 -39.95
C VAL A 315 -2.46 -1.83 -38.92
N LYS A 316 -3.65 -1.21 -38.94
CA LYS A 316 -4.02 -0.15 -38.00
C LYS A 316 -4.04 -0.71 -36.56
N PRO A 317 -3.22 -0.19 -35.62
CA PRO A 317 -3.38 -0.49 -34.20
C PRO A 317 -4.68 0.14 -33.70
N VAL A 318 -5.37 -0.54 -32.79
CA VAL A 318 -6.57 0.00 -32.15
C VAL A 318 -6.13 0.76 -30.90
N ASP A 319 -6.39 2.06 -30.88
CA ASP A 319 -6.17 2.90 -29.69
C ASP A 319 -7.08 2.42 -28.55
N ALA A 320 -6.48 2.15 -27.37
CA ALA A 320 -7.17 1.69 -26.15
C ALA A 320 -8.07 2.76 -25.47
N LYS A 321 -8.55 3.72 -26.27
CA LYS A 321 -9.49 4.82 -25.94
C LYS A 321 -10.77 4.74 -26.77
N ASP A 322 -10.68 4.27 -28.02
CA ASP A 322 -11.81 4.13 -28.95
C ASP A 322 -12.52 2.78 -28.81
N LEU A 323 -11.87 1.82 -28.16
CA LEU A 323 -12.43 0.52 -27.78
C LEU A 323 -12.60 0.45 -26.27
N GLY A 324 -13.69 -0.17 -25.81
CA GLY A 324 -13.93 -0.49 -24.40
C GLY A 324 -12.68 -1.13 -23.81
N SER A 325 -12.10 -0.45 -22.81
CA SER A 325 -10.66 -0.53 -22.55
C SER A 325 -10.21 -1.96 -22.20
N GLU A 326 -8.91 -2.25 -22.33
CA GLU A 326 -8.32 -3.46 -21.73
C GLU A 326 -8.71 -3.60 -20.25
N LYS A 327 -8.87 -2.47 -19.53
CA LYS A 327 -9.53 -2.43 -18.22
C LYS A 327 -10.87 -3.17 -18.23
N GLU A 328 -11.81 -2.86 -19.12
CA GLU A 328 -13.12 -3.51 -19.15
C GLU A 328 -13.03 -5.00 -19.47
N GLN A 329 -12.10 -5.44 -20.34
CA GLN A 329 -11.92 -6.87 -20.65
C GLN A 329 -11.23 -7.65 -19.51
N VAL A 330 -10.27 -7.05 -18.82
CA VAL A 330 -9.57 -7.63 -17.64
C VAL A 330 -10.43 -7.58 -16.37
N LEU A 331 -11.34 -6.60 -16.27
CA LEU A 331 -12.33 -6.52 -15.19
C LEU A 331 -13.56 -7.39 -15.46
N ALA A 332 -13.91 -7.68 -16.72
CA ALA A 332 -14.97 -8.63 -17.07
C ALA A 332 -14.55 -10.09 -16.86
N SER A 333 -13.25 -10.42 -17.02
CA SER A 333 -12.73 -11.75 -16.66
C SER A 333 -12.61 -11.97 -15.15
N LEU A 334 -12.70 -10.90 -14.34
CA LEU A 334 -13.02 -10.99 -12.91
C LEU A 334 -14.54 -11.19 -12.73
N GLU A 335 -15.07 -12.29 -13.25
CA GLU A 335 -16.42 -12.72 -12.88
C GLU A 335 -16.51 -12.86 -11.37
N VAL A 336 -17.42 -12.09 -10.76
CA VAL A 336 -17.74 -12.20 -9.34
C VAL A 336 -18.45 -13.54 -9.15
N GLU A 337 -17.73 -14.58 -8.71
CA GLU A 337 -18.36 -15.87 -8.33
C GLU A 337 -19.39 -15.58 -7.24
N HIS A 338 -20.66 -15.47 -7.63
CA HIS A 338 -21.74 -15.11 -6.74
C HIS A 338 -22.08 -16.32 -5.87
N GLN A 339 -21.22 -16.55 -4.86
CA GLN A 339 -21.41 -17.62 -3.89
C GLN A 339 -22.75 -17.40 -3.20
N SER A 340 -23.72 -18.25 -3.57
CA SER A 340 -25.06 -18.25 -3.00
C SER A 340 -24.99 -18.08 -1.49
N ASP A 341 -25.79 -17.16 -0.95
CA ASP A 341 -25.79 -16.82 0.47
C ASP A 341 -26.04 -18.03 1.39
N TRP A 342 -26.62 -19.11 0.83
CA TRP A 342 -26.78 -20.45 1.44
C TRP A 342 -25.49 -21.29 1.45
N LYS A 343 -24.68 -21.27 0.38
CA LYS A 343 -23.36 -21.94 0.31
C LYS A 343 -22.42 -21.35 1.37
N LEU A 344 -22.42 -20.02 1.50
CA LEU A 344 -21.66 -19.31 2.52
C LEU A 344 -22.16 -19.58 3.94
N ALA A 345 -23.49 -19.55 4.17
CA ALA A 345 -24.07 -19.90 5.46
C ALA A 345 -23.76 -21.35 5.87
N PHE A 346 -23.86 -22.31 4.95
CA PHE A 346 -23.51 -23.70 5.21
C PHE A 346 -22.04 -23.85 5.59
N GLN A 347 -21.12 -23.20 4.87
CA GLN A 347 -19.68 -23.24 5.21
C GLN A 347 -19.40 -22.64 6.60
N TYR A 348 -20.04 -21.53 6.98
CA TYR A 348 -19.83 -20.90 8.28
C TYR A 348 -20.46 -21.67 9.46
N PHE A 349 -21.63 -22.29 9.24
CA PHE A 349 -22.39 -22.98 10.29
C PHE A 349 -22.17 -24.51 10.34
N ALA A 350 -21.45 -25.13 9.38
CA ALA A 350 -21.08 -26.55 9.42
C ALA A 350 -19.94 -26.86 10.43
N ASN A 351 -19.82 -26.09 11.51
CA ASN A 351 -18.88 -26.31 12.59
C ASN A 351 -19.42 -27.37 13.56
N PHE A 352 -18.55 -28.25 14.09
CA PHE A 352 -18.91 -29.27 15.09
C PHE A 352 -19.68 -28.70 16.29
N THR A 353 -19.38 -27.46 16.71
CA THR A 353 -20.10 -26.76 17.79
C THR A 353 -21.58 -26.59 17.44
N VAL A 354 -21.89 -26.05 16.26
CA VAL A 354 -23.28 -25.81 15.81
C VAL A 354 -24.01 -27.14 15.63
N ILE A 355 -23.36 -28.11 14.99
CA ILE A 355 -23.92 -29.44 14.71
C ILE A 355 -24.23 -30.19 16.01
N SER A 356 -23.31 -30.20 16.98
CA SER A 356 -23.56 -30.83 18.29
C SER A 356 -24.62 -30.08 19.11
N THR A 357 -24.66 -28.74 19.06
CA THR A 357 -25.74 -27.96 19.68
C THR A 357 -27.11 -28.38 19.14
N PHE A 358 -27.22 -28.56 17.82
CA PHE A 358 -28.46 -28.95 17.15
C PHE A 358 -28.90 -30.37 17.54
N PHE A 359 -27.98 -31.34 17.54
CA PHE A 359 -28.31 -32.72 17.96
C PHE A 359 -28.62 -32.84 19.46
N ILE A 360 -27.91 -32.13 20.33
CA ILE A 360 -28.22 -32.10 21.78
C ILE A 360 -29.55 -31.38 22.04
N GLY A 361 -29.82 -30.29 21.32
CA GLY A 361 -31.11 -29.59 21.38
C GLY A 361 -32.29 -30.46 20.91
N ILE A 362 -32.12 -31.23 19.83
CA ILE A 362 -33.10 -32.24 19.38
C ILE A 362 -33.27 -33.34 20.42
N TYR A 363 -32.17 -33.85 21.01
CA TYR A 363 -32.24 -34.88 22.05
C TYR A 363 -33.05 -34.39 23.26
N VAL A 364 -32.76 -33.20 23.79
CA VAL A 364 -33.50 -32.60 24.92
C VAL A 364 -34.96 -32.33 24.54
N PHE A 365 -35.23 -31.81 23.34
CA PHE A 365 -36.60 -31.56 22.87
C PHE A 365 -37.42 -32.85 22.72
N LEU A 366 -36.82 -33.91 22.16
CA LEU A 366 -37.46 -35.23 22.09
C LEU A 366 -37.63 -35.86 23.47
N HIS A 367 -36.71 -35.64 24.41
CA HIS A 367 -36.85 -36.08 25.80
C HIS A 367 -38.07 -35.43 26.45
N ILE A 368 -38.24 -34.11 26.31
CA ILE A 368 -39.39 -33.36 26.81
C ILE A 368 -40.71 -33.80 26.14
N LEU A 369 -40.71 -34.09 24.84
CA LEU A 369 -41.90 -34.57 24.13
C LEU A 369 -42.29 -36.03 24.43
N LEU A 370 -41.34 -36.85 24.89
CA LEU A 370 -41.56 -38.27 25.21
C LEU A 370 -41.64 -38.54 26.72
N ALA A 371 -41.35 -37.53 27.56
CA ALA A 371 -41.62 -37.55 28.97
C ALA A 371 -43.13 -37.71 29.21
N MET A 372 -43.50 -38.82 29.86
CA MET A 372 -44.83 -38.95 30.45
C MET A 372 -44.98 -37.92 31.57
N PRO A 373 -46.16 -37.32 31.80
CA PRO A 373 -46.37 -36.39 32.91
C PRO A 373 -46.19 -37.13 34.26
N SER A 374 -45.02 -36.91 34.87
CA SER A 374 -44.65 -37.44 36.19
C SER A 374 -45.55 -36.92 37.30
N THR A 375 -45.63 -37.65 38.41
CA THR A 375 -46.23 -37.12 39.64
C THR A 375 -45.26 -36.16 40.32
N ILE A 376 -45.64 -34.87 40.38
CA ILE A 376 -44.89 -33.74 40.93
C ILE A 376 -43.96 -34.11 42.09
N GLN A 377 -42.64 -33.97 41.91
CA GLN A 377 -41.60 -34.21 42.93
C GLN A 377 -40.94 -32.92 43.44
N GLY A 378 -41.75 -31.88 43.62
CA GLY A 378 -41.55 -30.88 44.68
C GLY A 378 -40.60 -29.72 44.37
N LEU A 379 -39.93 -29.73 43.21
CA LEU A 379 -39.17 -28.58 42.70
C LEU A 379 -39.83 -27.88 41.51
N GLU A 380 -40.81 -28.49 40.84
CA GLU A 380 -41.52 -27.89 39.70
C GLU A 380 -42.28 -26.61 40.10
N PHE A 381 -42.14 -25.55 39.28
CA PHE A 381 -42.90 -24.32 39.42
C PHE A 381 -43.57 -23.92 38.09
N VAL A 382 -44.89 -23.80 38.11
CA VAL A 382 -45.72 -23.14 37.06
C VAL A 382 -45.45 -23.69 35.64
N GLY A 383 -45.39 -25.02 35.50
CA GLY A 383 -45.26 -25.68 34.20
C GLY A 383 -43.85 -25.71 33.61
N LEU A 384 -42.82 -25.36 34.40
CA LEU A 384 -41.43 -25.70 34.12
C LEU A 384 -41.03 -26.90 34.96
N ASP A 385 -40.79 -28.01 34.25
CA ASP A 385 -40.13 -29.20 34.78
C ASP A 385 -38.64 -28.92 34.96
N LEU A 386 -38.03 -29.42 36.04
CA LEU A 386 -36.62 -29.20 36.36
C LEU A 386 -35.83 -30.51 36.19
N PRO A 387 -34.50 -30.46 35.95
CA PRO A 387 -33.74 -31.68 35.68
C PRO A 387 -33.62 -32.56 36.93
N ASP A 388 -34.28 -33.72 36.92
CA ASP A 388 -34.28 -34.71 38.02
C ASP A 388 -32.92 -35.39 38.19
N SER A 389 -32.12 -35.45 37.13
CA SER A 389 -30.81 -36.10 37.12
C SER A 389 -29.64 -35.13 37.00
N ILE A 390 -28.55 -35.41 37.72
CA ILE A 390 -27.24 -34.73 37.56
C ILE A 390 -26.79 -34.78 36.09
N GLY A 391 -27.11 -35.85 35.35
CA GLY A 391 -26.81 -35.96 33.92
C GLY A 391 -27.56 -34.94 33.09
N GLU A 392 -28.83 -34.67 33.40
CA GLU A 392 -29.66 -33.70 32.69
C GLU A 392 -29.26 -32.26 33.03
N VAL A 393 -28.90 -31.98 34.29
CA VAL A 393 -28.29 -30.69 34.68
C VAL A 393 -27.03 -30.40 33.85
N ILE A 394 -26.16 -31.41 33.68
CA ILE A 394 -24.94 -31.29 32.87
C ILE A 394 -25.27 -31.10 31.39
N VAL A 395 -26.20 -31.88 30.82
CA VAL A 395 -26.61 -31.75 29.41
C VAL A 395 -27.23 -30.37 29.13
N CYS A 396 -28.11 -29.88 30.00
CA CYS A 396 -28.68 -28.53 29.92
C CYS A 396 -27.61 -27.44 30.05
N GLY A 397 -26.66 -27.58 30.98
CA GLY A 397 -25.54 -26.65 31.14
C GLY A 397 -24.64 -26.58 29.90
N VAL A 398 -24.32 -27.74 29.30
CA VAL A 398 -23.59 -27.83 28.02
C VAL A 398 -24.39 -27.20 26.88
N LEU A 399 -25.68 -27.50 26.77
CA LEU A 399 -26.56 -26.95 25.73
C LEU A 399 -26.68 -25.42 25.83
N VAL A 400 -26.74 -24.85 27.03
CA VAL A 400 -26.74 -23.38 27.24
C VAL A 400 -25.39 -22.76 26.84
N LEU A 401 -24.26 -23.37 27.22
CA LEU A 401 -22.93 -22.88 26.87
C LEU A 401 -22.67 -22.96 25.35
N GLN A 402 -23.08 -24.06 24.71
CA GLN A 402 -23.00 -24.23 23.27
C GLN A 402 -23.97 -23.29 22.53
N GLY A 403 -25.22 -23.20 22.98
CA GLY A 403 -26.24 -22.31 22.43
C GLY A 403 -25.81 -20.83 22.45
N LYS A 404 -25.13 -20.39 23.52
CA LYS A 404 -24.49 -19.06 23.58
C LYS A 404 -23.48 -18.87 22.45
N ARG A 405 -22.55 -19.82 22.22
CA ARG A 405 -21.56 -19.75 21.14
C ARG A 405 -22.23 -19.73 19.76
N VAL A 406 -23.29 -20.51 19.55
CA VAL A 406 -24.06 -20.50 18.30
C VAL A 406 -24.76 -19.15 18.09
N LEU A 407 -25.33 -18.56 19.14
CA LEU A 407 -25.93 -17.22 19.09
C LEU A 407 -24.88 -16.14 18.76
N GLU A 408 -23.65 -16.26 19.31
CA GLU A 408 -22.52 -15.37 19.02
C GLU A 408 -22.06 -15.50 17.56
N LEU A 409 -21.97 -16.71 17.01
CA LEU A 409 -21.70 -16.97 15.59
C LEU A 409 -22.79 -16.40 14.67
N ILE A 410 -24.07 -16.66 14.96
CA ILE A 410 -25.21 -16.09 14.21
C ILE A 410 -25.17 -14.55 14.26
N SER A 411 -24.85 -13.99 15.43
CA SER A 411 -24.69 -12.56 15.63
C SER A 411 -23.52 -11.99 14.81
N ARG A 412 -22.35 -12.64 14.77
CA ARG A 412 -21.21 -12.25 13.92
C ARG A 412 -21.60 -12.26 12.44
N PHE A 413 -22.12 -13.38 11.94
CA PHE A 413 -22.54 -13.57 10.55
C PHE A 413 -23.57 -12.53 10.09
N MET A 414 -24.64 -12.32 10.89
CA MET A 414 -25.69 -11.33 10.57
C MET A 414 -25.17 -9.89 10.64
N ARG A 415 -24.18 -9.59 11.50
CA ARG A 415 -23.58 -8.24 11.59
C ARG A 415 -22.61 -7.97 10.45
N ALA A 416 -21.78 -8.92 10.05
CA ALA A 416 -20.96 -8.82 8.84
C ALA A 416 -21.81 -8.66 7.57
N ARG A 417 -22.95 -9.37 7.47
CA ARG A 417 -23.94 -9.18 6.40
C ARG A 417 -24.56 -7.77 6.38
N VAL A 418 -24.71 -7.12 7.53
CA VAL A 418 -25.18 -5.72 7.65
C VAL A 418 -24.05 -4.70 7.43
N GLN A 419 -22.81 -5.05 7.75
CA GLN A 419 -21.61 -4.23 7.58
C GLN A 419 -20.89 -4.52 6.25
N LYS A 420 -21.63 -5.01 5.25
CA LYS A 420 -21.09 -5.39 3.93
C LYS A 420 -20.56 -4.15 3.20
N GLY A 421 -19.23 -4.01 3.15
CA GLY A 421 -18.55 -3.06 2.27
C GLY A 421 -19.07 -3.24 0.84
N SER A 422 -19.66 -2.17 0.30
CA SER A 422 -20.37 -2.19 -0.98
C SER A 422 -19.90 -1.06 -1.91
N ASP A 423 -18.66 -0.62 -1.71
CA ASP A 423 -17.91 0.21 -2.67
C ASP A 423 -17.60 -0.54 -3.98
N HIS A 424 -17.69 -1.87 -3.96
CA HIS A 424 -17.46 -2.69 -5.14
C HIS A 424 -18.45 -2.34 -6.26
N GLY A 425 -17.91 -2.02 -7.45
CA GLY A 425 -18.71 -1.65 -8.62
C GLY A 425 -19.29 -0.22 -8.57
N VAL A 426 -18.97 0.57 -7.54
CA VAL A 426 -19.23 2.01 -7.55
C VAL A 426 -18.36 2.65 -8.64
N LYS A 427 -18.97 3.03 -9.75
CA LYS A 427 -18.29 3.77 -10.82
C LYS A 427 -17.84 5.13 -10.29
N ALA A 428 -16.60 5.48 -10.57
CA ALA A 428 -16.04 6.80 -10.28
C ALA A 428 -16.79 7.91 -11.04
N GLN A 429 -16.83 9.10 -10.44
CA GLN A 429 -17.41 10.30 -11.05
C GLN A 429 -16.36 11.39 -11.30
N GLY A 430 -16.66 12.29 -12.23
CA GLY A 430 -15.82 13.45 -12.58
C GLY A 430 -14.72 13.16 -13.61
N ASP A 431 -13.97 14.20 -13.94
CA ASP A 431 -12.90 14.19 -14.93
C ASP A 431 -11.51 14.40 -14.29
N GLY A 432 -10.50 13.67 -14.77
CA GLY A 432 -9.12 13.74 -14.28
C GLY A 432 -8.53 12.36 -14.03
N TRP A 433 -7.76 12.24 -12.94
CA TRP A 433 -7.04 11.04 -12.55
C TRP A 433 -7.96 10.02 -11.89
N LEU A 434 -8.27 8.96 -12.64
CA LEU A 434 -9.07 7.82 -12.21
C LEU A 434 -8.16 6.69 -11.73
N LEU A 435 -8.24 6.38 -10.43
CA LEU A 435 -7.62 5.20 -9.83
C LEU A 435 -8.63 4.05 -9.77
N THR A 436 -8.27 2.90 -10.32
CA THR A 436 -9.04 1.64 -10.26
C THR A 436 -8.18 0.55 -9.65
N VAL A 437 -8.70 -0.14 -8.64
CA VAL A 437 -8.02 -1.23 -7.92
C VAL A 437 -8.89 -2.48 -7.99
N ALA A 438 -8.38 -3.57 -8.52
CA ALA A 438 -8.99 -4.89 -8.37
C ALA A 438 -8.21 -5.71 -7.34
N LEU A 439 -8.92 -6.17 -6.32
CA LEU A 439 -8.46 -7.07 -5.27
C LEU A 439 -8.84 -8.50 -5.65
N ILE A 440 -7.86 -9.31 -6.02
CA ILE A 440 -8.08 -10.70 -6.46
C ILE A 440 -8.13 -11.60 -5.23
N GLU A 441 -6.99 -11.81 -4.57
CA GLU A 441 -6.88 -12.74 -3.44
C GLU A 441 -5.85 -12.29 -2.40
N GLY A 442 -5.93 -12.89 -1.21
CA GLY A 442 -4.94 -12.80 -0.15
C GLY A 442 -4.33 -14.17 0.12
N ASN A 443 -3.07 -14.18 0.57
CA ASN A 443 -2.32 -15.42 0.78
C ASN A 443 -1.57 -15.36 2.12
N ASN A 444 -1.66 -16.46 2.88
CA ASN A 444 -1.12 -16.61 4.23
C ASN A 444 -1.44 -15.44 5.18
N LEU A 445 -2.68 -14.96 5.19
CA LEU A 445 -3.12 -13.99 6.20
C LEU A 445 -3.14 -14.66 7.59
N ALA A 446 -2.65 -13.95 8.60
CA ALA A 446 -2.53 -14.46 9.96
C ALA A 446 -3.90 -14.75 10.58
N ALA A 447 -4.02 -15.86 11.30
CA ALA A 447 -5.15 -16.14 12.18
C ALA A 447 -4.91 -15.52 13.56
N VAL A 448 -5.87 -14.75 14.08
CA VAL A 448 -5.77 -14.08 15.39
C VAL A 448 -6.70 -14.70 16.43
N ASP A 449 -7.84 -15.26 16.00
CA ASP A 449 -8.89 -15.68 16.92
C ASP A 449 -8.56 -17.00 17.66
N SER A 450 -9.25 -17.24 18.78
CA SER A 450 -9.09 -18.48 19.56
C SER A 450 -9.68 -19.73 18.88
N SER A 451 -10.24 -19.59 17.68
CA SER A 451 -10.72 -20.69 16.84
C SER A 451 -9.64 -21.18 15.88
N GLY A 452 -8.58 -20.42 15.66
CA GLY A 452 -7.54 -20.68 14.67
C GLY A 452 -7.85 -20.11 13.28
N PHE A 453 -8.75 -19.14 13.19
CA PHE A 453 -9.22 -18.52 11.95
C PHE A 453 -9.16 -16.99 12.02
N SER A 454 -9.49 -16.34 10.90
CA SER A 454 -9.76 -14.91 10.79
C SER A 454 -10.83 -14.67 9.73
N ASP A 455 -11.55 -13.56 9.86
CA ASP A 455 -12.58 -13.07 8.94
C ASP A 455 -12.06 -11.80 8.20
N PRO A 456 -11.04 -11.89 7.33
CA PRO A 456 -10.34 -10.73 6.78
C PRO A 456 -11.18 -9.86 5.84
N TYR A 457 -10.88 -8.55 5.86
CA TYR A 457 -11.28 -7.55 4.88
C TYR A 457 -10.14 -6.55 4.62
N VAL A 458 -10.19 -5.84 3.48
CA VAL A 458 -9.18 -4.87 3.05
C VAL A 458 -9.79 -3.47 2.99
N VAL A 459 -9.03 -2.48 3.46
CA VAL A 459 -9.31 -1.05 3.33
C VAL A 459 -8.26 -0.42 2.44
N PHE A 460 -8.71 0.26 1.38
CA PHE A 460 -7.88 1.02 0.46
C PHE A 460 -8.06 2.52 0.74
N THR A 461 -6.97 3.26 0.95
CA THR A 461 -7.02 4.71 1.20
C THR A 461 -6.17 5.46 0.18
N CYS A 462 -6.76 6.46 -0.48
CA CYS A 462 -6.08 7.29 -1.47
C CYS A 462 -6.60 8.73 -1.38
N ASN A 463 -5.70 9.71 -1.25
CA ASN A 463 -6.02 11.15 -1.10
C ASN A 463 -7.15 11.42 -0.06
N GLY A 464 -7.12 10.72 1.08
CA GLY A 464 -8.11 10.85 2.16
C GLY A 464 -9.45 10.13 1.94
N LYS A 465 -9.73 9.62 0.74
CA LYS A 465 -10.91 8.77 0.48
C LYS A 465 -10.59 7.31 0.81
N THR A 466 -11.53 6.60 1.42
CA THR A 466 -11.44 5.17 1.78
C THR A 466 -12.43 4.32 0.99
N ARG A 467 -12.02 3.14 0.52
CA ARG A 467 -12.89 2.08 -0.04
C ARG A 467 -12.69 0.79 0.76
N THR A 468 -13.76 0.04 1.04
CA THR A 468 -13.69 -1.19 1.86
C THR A 468 -14.25 -2.42 1.15
N SER A 469 -13.52 -3.54 1.19
CA SER A 469 -13.95 -4.82 0.62
C SER A 469 -15.05 -5.51 1.42
N SER A 470 -15.61 -6.58 0.86
CA SER A 470 -16.38 -7.54 1.65
C SER A 470 -15.48 -8.34 2.60
N ILE A 471 -16.09 -8.84 3.68
CA ILE A 471 -15.48 -9.69 4.71
C ILE A 471 -15.53 -11.15 4.23
N LYS A 472 -14.41 -11.88 4.28
CA LYS A 472 -14.32 -13.28 3.85
C LYS A 472 -14.12 -14.20 5.05
N PHE A 473 -15.22 -14.75 5.56
CA PHE A 473 -15.19 -15.54 6.80
C PHE A 473 -14.23 -16.73 6.76
N GLN A 474 -13.51 -16.93 7.87
CA GLN A 474 -12.68 -18.10 8.20
C GLN A 474 -11.67 -18.50 7.11
N LYS A 475 -10.99 -17.53 6.49
CA LYS A 475 -10.03 -17.76 5.39
C LYS A 475 -8.71 -17.03 5.59
N SER A 476 -7.62 -17.79 5.80
CA SER A 476 -6.24 -17.31 5.69
C SER A 476 -5.79 -17.08 4.24
N ASN A 477 -6.47 -17.71 3.27
CA ASN A 477 -6.29 -17.51 1.83
C ASN A 477 -7.64 -17.08 1.20
N PRO A 478 -8.09 -15.83 1.40
CA PRO A 478 -9.37 -15.35 0.89
C PRO A 478 -9.31 -14.95 -0.59
N THR A 479 -10.37 -15.26 -1.33
CA THR A 479 -10.62 -14.74 -2.68
C THR A 479 -11.71 -13.65 -2.62
N TRP A 480 -11.42 -12.51 -3.23
CA TRP A 480 -12.33 -11.36 -3.32
C TRP A 480 -12.93 -11.21 -4.71
N ASN A 481 -12.09 -11.06 -5.74
CA ASN A 481 -12.46 -10.62 -7.09
C ASN A 481 -13.29 -9.32 -7.06
N GLU A 482 -12.87 -8.36 -6.23
CA GLU A 482 -13.61 -7.11 -6.00
C GLU A 482 -12.88 -5.90 -6.57
N ILE A 483 -13.63 -5.09 -7.31
CA ILE A 483 -13.15 -3.92 -8.06
C ILE A 483 -13.64 -2.65 -7.39
N PHE A 484 -12.72 -1.72 -7.10
CA PHE A 484 -12.97 -0.43 -6.46
C PHE A 484 -12.48 0.70 -7.37
N GLU A 485 -13.31 1.73 -7.54
CA GLU A 485 -12.90 2.96 -8.24
C GLU A 485 -12.91 4.14 -7.26
N PHE A 486 -11.92 5.02 -7.40
CA PHE A 486 -11.88 6.31 -6.71
C PHE A 486 -12.30 7.40 -7.71
N ASP A 487 -13.14 8.34 -7.27
CA ASP A 487 -13.58 9.46 -8.11
C ASP A 487 -12.40 10.22 -8.69
N ALA A 488 -12.58 10.80 -9.88
CA ALA A 488 -11.49 11.43 -10.60
C ALA A 488 -10.89 12.61 -9.82
N MET A 489 -9.57 12.59 -9.68
CA MET A 489 -8.80 13.61 -8.95
C MET A 489 -8.19 14.61 -9.94
N ASP A 490 -8.19 15.91 -9.62
CA ASP A 490 -7.55 16.91 -10.50
C ASP A 490 -6.04 16.72 -10.65
N GLU A 491 -5.41 16.08 -9.66
CA GLU A 491 -3.98 15.81 -9.60
C GLU A 491 -3.70 14.32 -9.39
N PRO A 492 -2.56 13.78 -9.85
CA PRO A 492 -2.25 12.37 -9.65
C PRO A 492 -2.04 12.07 -8.15
N PRO A 493 -2.48 10.90 -7.66
CA PRO A 493 -2.11 10.44 -6.33
C PRO A 493 -0.59 10.19 -6.26
N SER A 494 -0.04 10.30 -5.05
CA SER A 494 1.35 9.91 -4.77
C SER A 494 1.42 8.48 -4.23
N VAL A 495 0.43 8.09 -3.43
CA VAL A 495 0.36 6.83 -2.68
C VAL A 495 -1.07 6.28 -2.68
N LEU A 496 -1.17 4.95 -2.67
CA LEU A 496 -2.34 4.19 -2.25
C LEU A 496 -1.94 3.35 -1.02
N ASP A 497 -2.52 3.64 0.13
CA ASP A 497 -2.35 2.86 1.35
C ASP A 497 -3.33 1.68 1.33
N VAL A 498 -2.87 0.51 1.79
CA VAL A 498 -3.63 -0.74 1.83
C VAL A 498 -3.51 -1.34 3.22
N GLU A 499 -4.60 -1.53 3.95
CA GLU A 499 -4.59 -2.18 5.26
C GLU A 499 -5.58 -3.34 5.33
N VAL A 500 -5.13 -4.47 5.89
CA VAL A 500 -5.91 -5.70 6.04
C VAL A 500 -6.26 -5.88 7.50
N PHE A 501 -7.55 -6.05 7.78
CA PHE A 501 -8.09 -6.15 9.12
C PHE A 501 -8.85 -7.47 9.33
N ASP A 502 -8.86 -7.95 10.57
CA ASP A 502 -9.75 -9.03 11.01
C ASP A 502 -11.12 -8.49 11.47
N PHE A 503 -12.20 -9.22 11.18
CA PHE A 503 -13.56 -8.86 11.60
C PHE A 503 -14.02 -9.63 12.85
N ASP A 504 -13.42 -9.33 14.00
CA ASP A 504 -13.92 -9.82 15.29
C ASP A 504 -15.34 -9.33 15.64
N GLY A 505 -15.79 -8.23 15.01
CA GLY A 505 -17.13 -7.65 15.13
C GLY A 505 -17.18 -6.12 15.04
N PRO A 506 -18.38 -5.52 15.24
CA PRO A 506 -18.57 -4.07 15.21
C PRO A 506 -18.07 -3.35 16.47
N PHE A 507 -17.87 -4.07 17.59
CA PHE A 507 -17.49 -3.50 18.90
C PHE A 507 -16.11 -3.95 19.40
N SER A 508 -15.45 -4.86 18.69
CA SER A 508 -14.02 -5.10 18.87
C SER A 508 -13.22 -3.97 18.22
N GLU A 509 -11.97 -3.78 18.67
CA GLU A 509 -10.99 -3.09 17.85
C GLU A 509 -10.75 -3.88 16.56
N ALA A 510 -10.49 -3.20 15.44
CA ALA A 510 -10.09 -3.87 14.21
C ALA A 510 -8.62 -4.29 14.33
N THR A 511 -8.35 -5.60 14.40
CA THR A 511 -6.98 -6.10 14.46
C THR A 511 -6.34 -5.99 13.08
N SER A 512 -5.29 -5.17 12.96
CA SER A 512 -4.52 -5.05 11.71
C SER A 512 -3.68 -6.31 11.51
N LEU A 513 -4.02 -7.09 10.49
CA LEU A 513 -3.30 -8.29 10.06
C LEU A 513 -2.02 -7.89 9.28
N GLY A 514 -2.06 -6.76 8.57
CA GLY A 514 -0.90 -6.14 7.93
C GLY A 514 -1.26 -4.97 7.02
N HIS A 515 -0.27 -4.14 6.69
CA HIS A 515 -0.41 -2.97 5.82
C HIS A 515 0.60 -2.98 4.66
N ALA A 516 0.31 -2.30 3.58
CA ALA A 516 1.24 -2.03 2.48
C ALA A 516 1.00 -0.64 1.87
N GLU A 517 2.02 -0.11 1.20
CA GLU A 517 2.03 1.22 0.61
C GLU A 517 2.44 1.12 -0.86
N ILE A 518 1.56 1.51 -1.78
CA ILE A 518 1.82 1.50 -3.23
C ILE A 518 2.13 2.94 -3.67
N ASN A 519 3.40 3.19 -4.00
CA ASN A 519 3.90 4.53 -4.29
C ASN A 519 3.96 4.79 -5.81
N PHE A 520 3.00 5.55 -6.35
CA PHE A 520 2.86 5.88 -7.77
C PHE A 520 3.95 6.80 -8.34
N VAL A 521 4.93 7.21 -7.52
CA VAL A 521 6.10 8.00 -7.95
C VAL A 521 7.37 7.14 -8.02
N LYS A 522 7.40 5.99 -7.35
CA LYS A 522 8.51 5.01 -7.34
C LYS A 522 8.22 3.78 -8.18
N SER A 523 6.96 3.36 -8.28
CA SER A 523 6.51 2.25 -9.12
C SER A 523 6.09 2.75 -10.50
N ASN A 524 6.45 1.99 -11.54
CA ASN A 524 5.90 2.16 -12.88
C ASN A 524 4.48 1.56 -12.94
N ILE A 525 3.53 2.25 -13.56
CA ILE A 525 2.10 1.87 -13.54
C ILE A 525 1.88 0.53 -14.26
N THR A 526 2.65 0.22 -15.32
CA THR A 526 2.58 -1.09 -16.00
C THR A 526 2.92 -2.26 -15.08
N ASP A 527 3.82 -2.04 -14.12
CA ASP A 527 4.34 -3.06 -13.22
C ASP A 527 3.34 -3.35 -12.07
N LEU A 528 2.30 -2.53 -11.94
CA LEU A 528 1.18 -2.69 -11.00
C LEU A 528 -0.07 -3.32 -11.65
N SER A 529 -0.04 -3.61 -12.96
CA SER A 529 -1.16 -4.20 -13.70
C SER A 529 -1.52 -5.62 -13.24
N ASP A 530 -0.55 -6.38 -12.73
CA ASP A 530 -0.77 -7.66 -12.05
C ASP A 530 0.35 -7.95 -11.04
N VAL A 531 0.11 -7.67 -9.75
CA VAL A 531 1.18 -7.62 -8.73
C VAL A 531 0.82 -8.29 -7.41
N TRP A 532 1.79 -9.03 -6.86
CA TRP A 532 1.76 -9.56 -5.50
C TRP A 532 2.45 -8.59 -4.53
N VAL A 533 1.68 -7.95 -3.67
CA VAL A 533 2.15 -6.96 -2.69
C VAL A 533 2.34 -7.62 -1.32
N PRO A 534 3.57 -7.70 -0.77
CA PRO A 534 3.81 -8.23 0.56
C PRO A 534 3.33 -7.26 1.65
N LEU A 535 2.70 -7.79 2.69
CA LEU A 535 2.22 -7.00 3.82
C LEU A 535 3.31 -6.81 4.88
N GLN A 536 3.29 -5.66 5.53
CA GLN A 536 4.16 -5.25 6.63
C GLN A 536 3.39 -5.28 7.96
N GLY A 537 4.13 -5.35 9.07
CA GLY A 537 3.57 -5.54 10.41
C GLY A 537 3.93 -6.90 11.01
N LYS A 538 3.81 -7.04 12.32
CA LYS A 538 4.33 -8.21 13.07
C LYS A 538 3.65 -9.53 12.65
N LEU A 539 2.34 -9.52 12.50
CA LEU A 539 1.55 -10.69 12.08
C LEU A 539 1.86 -11.06 10.63
N ALA A 540 1.74 -10.09 9.71
CA ALA A 540 2.09 -10.26 8.30
C ALA A 540 3.49 -10.82 8.07
N GLN A 541 4.51 -10.32 8.77
CA GLN A 541 5.90 -10.79 8.62
C GLN A 541 6.10 -12.21 9.17
N ALA A 542 5.40 -12.59 10.24
CA ALA A 542 5.45 -13.96 10.78
C ALA A 542 4.80 -14.99 9.83
N CYS A 543 3.71 -14.62 9.15
CA CYS A 543 2.99 -15.49 8.23
C CYS A 543 3.43 -15.35 6.75
N GLN A 544 4.30 -14.41 6.42
CA GLN A 544 4.65 -14.01 5.05
C GLN A 544 3.42 -13.59 4.21
N SER A 545 2.49 -12.88 4.86
CA SER A 545 1.21 -12.47 4.27
C SER A 545 1.38 -11.53 3.08
N LYS A 546 0.57 -11.71 2.04
CA LYS A 546 0.59 -10.90 0.81
C LYS A 546 -0.80 -10.82 0.16
N LEU A 547 -1.03 -9.76 -0.62
CA LEU A 547 -2.23 -9.56 -1.45
C LEU A 547 -1.88 -9.62 -2.94
N HIS A 548 -2.84 -10.06 -3.76
CA HIS A 548 -2.78 -10.02 -5.22
C HIS A 548 -3.70 -8.91 -5.72
N LEU A 549 -3.12 -7.90 -6.36
CA LEU A 549 -3.78 -6.68 -6.79
C LEU A 549 -3.52 -6.39 -8.27
N ARG A 550 -4.49 -5.76 -8.94
CA ARG A 550 -4.32 -5.08 -10.24
C ARG A 550 -4.68 -3.61 -10.08
N VAL A 551 -3.75 -2.71 -10.36
CA VAL A 551 -3.93 -1.26 -10.13
C VAL A 551 -3.72 -0.49 -11.42
N PHE A 552 -4.75 0.26 -11.82
CA PHE A 552 -4.77 1.07 -13.02
C PHE A 552 -4.95 2.54 -12.63
N LEU A 553 -4.07 3.42 -13.10
CA LEU A 553 -4.14 4.86 -12.86
C LEU A 553 -4.16 5.59 -14.20
N ASN A 554 -5.35 6.02 -14.62
CA ASN A 554 -5.60 6.63 -15.93
C ASN A 554 -6.01 8.10 -15.77
N ASN A 555 -5.95 8.89 -16.85
CA ASN A 555 -6.32 10.31 -16.83
C ASN A 555 -7.28 10.68 -17.97
N THR A 556 -8.52 11.05 -17.65
CA THR A 556 -9.56 11.37 -18.65
C THR A 556 -9.36 12.75 -19.31
N LYS A 557 -8.70 13.70 -18.63
CA LYS A 557 -8.45 15.07 -19.12
C LYS A 557 -7.31 15.17 -20.15
N GLY A 558 -6.56 14.09 -20.38
CA GLY A 558 -5.54 14.02 -21.42
C GLY A 558 -4.37 15.01 -21.27
N THR A 559 -3.81 15.46 -22.40
CA THR A 559 -2.51 16.18 -22.44
C THR A 559 -2.54 17.63 -21.96
N ASN A 560 -3.68 18.21 -21.61
CA ASN A 560 -3.76 19.60 -21.11
C ASN A 560 -3.45 19.73 -19.61
N VAL A 561 -3.55 18.65 -18.83
CA VAL A 561 -3.46 18.65 -17.35
C VAL A 561 -2.21 19.34 -16.79
N VAL A 562 -1.08 19.25 -17.47
CA VAL A 562 0.16 19.96 -17.07
C VAL A 562 -0.01 21.49 -17.13
N LYS A 563 -0.75 22.02 -18.11
CA LYS A 563 -1.04 23.46 -18.22
C LYS A 563 -2.03 23.91 -17.15
N ASP A 564 -3.02 23.09 -16.84
CA ASP A 564 -4.07 23.39 -15.85
C ASP A 564 -3.47 23.42 -14.45
N TYR A 565 -2.64 22.42 -14.10
CA TYR A 565 -1.86 22.40 -12.86
C TYR A 565 -0.89 23.59 -12.77
N LEU A 566 -0.14 23.90 -13.83
CA LEU A 566 0.71 25.09 -13.85
C LEU A 566 -0.10 26.37 -13.63
N SER A 567 -1.28 26.50 -14.25
CA SER A 567 -2.16 27.67 -14.10
C SER A 567 -2.76 27.79 -12.69
N LYS A 568 -2.95 26.68 -11.99
CA LYS A 568 -3.29 26.64 -10.56
C LYS A 568 -2.11 27.10 -9.70
N MET A 569 -0.94 26.50 -9.89
CA MET A 569 0.29 26.84 -9.16
C MET A 569 0.77 28.28 -9.42
N GLU A 570 0.54 28.86 -10.59
CA GLU A 570 0.85 30.27 -10.88
C GLU A 570 0.07 31.23 -9.96
N LYS A 571 -1.17 30.88 -9.60
CA LYS A 571 -1.98 31.63 -8.63
C LYS A 571 -1.44 31.47 -7.21
N GLU A 572 -1.18 30.23 -6.78
CA GLU A 572 -0.75 29.91 -5.41
C GLU A 572 0.68 30.40 -5.10
N VAL A 573 1.60 30.36 -6.07
CA VAL A 573 3.00 30.82 -5.91
C VAL A 573 3.15 32.33 -6.15
N GLY A 574 2.16 32.98 -6.78
CA GLY A 574 2.18 34.41 -7.12
C GLY A 574 3.27 34.80 -8.13
N LYS A 575 3.73 33.85 -8.96
CA LYS A 575 4.72 34.06 -10.03
C LYS A 575 4.46 33.12 -11.20
N LYS A 576 4.75 33.61 -12.41
CA LYS A 576 4.60 32.84 -13.65
C LYS A 576 5.60 31.68 -13.74
N ILE A 577 5.11 30.44 -13.81
CA ILE A 577 5.90 29.20 -13.79
C ILE A 577 6.09 28.73 -15.23
N LYS A 578 7.20 29.16 -15.84
CA LYS A 578 7.54 28.74 -17.20
C LYS A 578 7.81 27.23 -17.24
N LEU A 579 6.94 26.49 -17.93
CA LEU A 579 7.14 25.09 -18.32
C LEU A 579 8.56 24.91 -18.87
N ARG A 580 9.32 23.97 -18.30
CA ARG A 580 10.70 23.68 -18.70
C ARG A 580 10.71 22.93 -20.04
N SER A 581 11.85 22.96 -20.73
CA SER A 581 11.96 22.26 -22.03
C SER A 581 11.75 20.74 -21.86
N PRO A 582 11.22 20.03 -22.87
CA PRO A 582 11.06 18.57 -22.79
C PRO A 582 12.37 17.83 -22.50
N GLN A 583 13.51 18.37 -22.97
CA GLN A 583 14.84 17.84 -22.69
C GLN A 583 15.22 17.99 -21.21
N THR A 584 15.02 19.18 -20.62
CA THR A 584 15.25 19.43 -19.19
C THR A 584 14.32 18.56 -18.34
N ASN A 585 13.06 18.40 -18.75
CA ASN A 585 12.10 17.59 -18.02
C ASN A 585 12.46 16.10 -18.06
N SER A 586 12.78 15.57 -19.24
CA SER A 586 13.24 14.19 -19.39
C SER A 586 14.54 13.92 -18.63
N ALA A 587 15.44 14.89 -18.53
CA ALA A 587 16.64 14.79 -17.71
C ALA A 587 16.32 14.73 -16.20
N PHE A 588 15.37 15.53 -15.70
CA PHE A 588 14.88 15.46 -14.32
C PHE A 588 14.20 14.12 -14.01
N GLN A 589 13.30 13.66 -14.88
CA GLN A 589 12.62 12.35 -14.76
C GLN A 589 13.64 11.20 -14.72
N LYS A 590 14.59 11.17 -15.65
CA LYS A 590 15.68 10.16 -15.69
C LYS A 590 16.63 10.26 -14.50
N LEU A 591 16.88 11.46 -13.98
CA LEU A 591 17.74 11.65 -12.81
C LEU A 591 17.14 10.95 -11.59
N PHE A 592 15.86 11.18 -11.28
CA PHE A 592 15.21 10.62 -10.09
C PHE A 592 14.47 9.29 -10.31
N ALA A 593 14.36 8.83 -11.57
CA ALA A 593 13.57 7.66 -12.01
C ALA A 593 12.06 7.82 -11.77
N LEU A 594 11.52 8.95 -12.25
CA LEU A 594 10.13 9.36 -12.05
C LEU A 594 9.23 8.96 -13.24
N PRO A 595 7.92 8.78 -13.02
CA PRO A 595 6.95 8.54 -14.09
C PRO A 595 6.79 9.78 -15.02
N PRO A 596 6.31 9.59 -16.25
CA PRO A 596 6.40 10.61 -17.31
C PRO A 596 5.52 11.85 -17.09
N GLU A 597 4.60 11.82 -16.15
CA GLU A 597 3.69 12.92 -15.80
C GLU A 597 4.19 13.77 -14.63
N GLU A 598 5.28 13.38 -13.98
CA GLU A 598 6.00 14.18 -12.98
C GLU A 598 6.95 15.17 -13.69
N PHE A 599 6.88 16.47 -13.40
CA PHE A 599 7.61 17.49 -14.16
C PHE A 599 8.27 18.58 -13.31
N LEU A 600 9.44 19.04 -13.77
CA LEU A 600 10.25 20.01 -13.04
C LEU A 600 9.58 21.39 -13.04
N ILE A 601 9.07 21.80 -11.88
CA ILE A 601 8.54 23.14 -11.62
C ILE A 601 9.71 24.12 -11.52
N ASN A 602 10.63 23.87 -10.59
CA ASN A 602 11.78 24.75 -10.35
C ASN A 602 12.96 24.00 -9.72
N ASP A 603 14.16 24.58 -9.78
CA ASP A 603 15.36 24.02 -9.18
C ASP A 603 16.28 25.11 -8.58
N PHE A 604 16.86 24.81 -7.42
CA PHE A 604 17.65 25.77 -6.63
C PHE A 604 19.00 25.16 -6.24
N ALA A 605 20.08 25.91 -6.45
CA ALA A 605 21.40 25.56 -5.91
C ALA A 605 21.44 25.85 -4.40
N CYS A 606 21.85 24.85 -3.61
CA CYS A 606 21.89 24.89 -2.16
C CYS A 606 22.95 23.91 -1.60
N HIS A 607 23.12 23.89 -0.28
CA HIS A 607 23.96 22.93 0.42
C HIS A 607 23.13 22.06 1.36
N LEU A 608 23.34 20.75 1.32
CA LEU A 608 22.77 19.79 2.27
C LEU A 608 23.75 19.59 3.44
N LYS A 609 23.31 19.91 4.66
CA LYS A 609 24.15 19.88 5.87
C LYS A 609 24.20 18.47 6.46
N ARG A 610 25.29 17.75 6.22
CA ARG A 610 25.62 16.45 6.86
C ARG A 610 26.92 16.62 7.66
N LYS A 611 27.60 15.52 8.05
CA LYS A 611 28.95 15.58 8.67
C LYS A 611 29.96 16.36 7.82
N MET A 612 29.84 16.25 6.49
CA MET A 612 30.44 17.15 5.51
C MET A 612 29.30 17.82 4.73
N PRO A 613 29.28 19.15 4.53
CA PRO A 613 28.30 19.80 3.68
C PRO A 613 28.43 19.33 2.23
N LEU A 614 27.30 19.07 1.55
CA LEU A 614 27.27 18.71 0.14
C LEU A 614 26.60 19.81 -0.68
N GLN A 615 27.39 20.51 -1.50
CA GLN A 615 26.87 21.44 -2.51
C GLN A 615 26.12 20.65 -3.59
N GLY A 616 24.89 21.05 -3.88
CA GLY A 616 24.05 20.37 -4.87
C GLY A 616 22.93 21.25 -5.39
N ARG A 617 21.90 20.60 -5.95
CA ARG A 617 20.66 21.24 -6.37
C ARG A 617 19.45 20.51 -5.79
N LEU A 618 18.50 21.31 -5.32
CA LEU A 618 17.17 20.91 -4.90
C LEU A 618 16.23 21.07 -6.12
N PHE A 619 15.45 20.04 -6.45
CA PHE A 619 14.53 19.99 -7.58
C PHE A 619 13.11 19.84 -7.06
N LEU A 620 12.20 20.71 -7.51
CA LEU A 620 10.83 20.78 -7.03
C LEU A 620 9.86 20.37 -8.14
N SER A 621 8.90 19.53 -7.79
CA SER A 621 7.87 18.99 -8.68
C SER A 621 6.53 18.89 -7.95
N ALA A 622 5.48 18.46 -8.64
CA ALA A 622 4.11 18.44 -8.14
C ALA A 622 3.92 17.53 -6.90
N ARG A 623 4.54 16.34 -6.88
CA ARG A 623 4.44 15.37 -5.77
C ARG A 623 5.71 15.29 -4.93
N ILE A 624 6.85 15.77 -5.44
CA ILE A 624 8.17 15.54 -4.80
C ILE A 624 9.07 16.77 -4.66
N ILE A 625 9.99 16.62 -3.70
CA ILE A 625 11.20 17.43 -3.53
C ILE A 625 12.43 16.50 -3.59
N GLY A 626 13.23 16.66 -4.64
CA GLY A 626 14.45 15.88 -4.90
C GLY A 626 15.72 16.65 -4.56
N PHE A 627 16.78 15.96 -4.13
CA PHE A 627 18.13 16.52 -4.01
C PHE A 627 19.13 15.70 -4.81
N HIS A 628 20.01 16.38 -5.54
CA HIS A 628 21.14 15.77 -6.22
C HIS A 628 22.43 16.60 -6.07
N SER A 629 23.53 15.91 -5.74
CA SER A 629 24.89 16.42 -5.60
C SER A 629 25.85 15.46 -6.29
N ASP A 630 26.78 15.96 -7.09
CA ASP A 630 27.89 15.21 -7.66
C ASP A 630 29.19 15.95 -7.33
N LEU A 631 29.93 15.45 -6.34
CA LEU A 631 31.14 16.07 -5.83
C LEU A 631 32.27 15.03 -5.79
N PHE A 632 33.36 15.29 -6.50
CA PHE A 632 34.48 14.36 -6.66
C PHE A 632 34.05 12.96 -7.17
N GLY A 633 32.96 12.88 -7.94
CA GLY A 633 32.37 11.62 -8.42
C GLY A 633 31.47 10.90 -7.40
N HIS A 634 31.39 11.37 -6.15
CA HIS A 634 30.46 10.87 -5.15
C HIS A 634 29.07 11.48 -5.38
N LYS A 635 28.20 10.70 -6.05
CA LYS A 635 26.81 11.09 -6.33
C LYS A 635 25.92 10.83 -5.12
N THR A 636 25.35 11.88 -4.54
CA THR A 636 24.28 11.80 -3.53
C THR A 636 22.97 12.17 -4.20
N LYS A 637 21.99 11.26 -4.15
CA LYS A 637 20.64 11.45 -4.70
C LYS A 637 19.59 10.89 -3.75
N PHE A 638 18.47 11.59 -3.57
CA PHE A 638 17.23 11.10 -2.96
C PHE A 638 16.07 12.03 -3.32
N PHE A 639 14.83 11.62 -3.06
CA PHE A 639 13.68 12.51 -3.04
C PHE A 639 12.73 12.17 -1.90
N LEU A 640 11.88 13.12 -1.54
CA LEU A 640 10.83 13.02 -0.51
C LEU A 640 9.49 13.34 -1.18
N LEU A 641 8.40 12.69 -0.77
CA LEU A 641 7.06 13.18 -1.11
C LEU A 641 6.77 14.45 -0.31
N TRP A 642 5.99 15.38 -0.85
CA TRP A 642 5.47 16.51 -0.05
C TRP A 642 4.59 16.00 1.11
N GLU A 643 3.82 14.94 0.86
CA GLU A 643 2.94 14.28 1.82
C GLU A 643 3.67 13.55 2.96
N ASP A 644 4.96 13.20 2.79
CA ASP A 644 5.80 12.60 3.84
C ASP A 644 6.36 13.64 4.83
N ILE A 645 6.37 14.93 4.47
CA ILE A 645 6.93 16.01 5.29
C ILE A 645 5.88 16.44 6.32
N GLU A 646 6.23 16.32 7.59
CA GLU A 646 5.41 16.71 8.74
C GLU A 646 5.49 18.21 9.00
N ASP A 647 6.68 18.81 8.81
CA ASP A 647 6.97 20.20 9.17
C ASP A 647 8.17 20.76 8.37
N ILE A 648 8.14 22.06 8.08
CA ILE A 648 9.22 22.82 7.44
C ILE A 648 9.54 24.10 8.25
N GLN A 649 10.67 24.10 8.95
CA GLN A 649 11.13 25.21 9.78
C GLN A 649 12.27 26.01 9.11
N VAL A 650 12.48 27.26 9.53
CA VAL A 650 13.64 28.08 9.14
C VAL A 650 14.41 28.53 10.37
N GLU A 651 15.66 28.07 10.53
CA GLU A 651 16.58 28.64 11.50
C GLU A 651 17.20 29.93 10.94
N SER A 652 17.37 30.93 11.83
CA SER A 652 18.09 32.18 11.52
C SER A 652 19.54 31.94 11.06
N PRO A 653 20.13 32.87 10.28
CA PRO A 653 21.53 32.81 9.88
C PRO A 653 22.50 32.59 11.05
N THR A 654 23.48 31.70 10.87
CA THR A 654 24.57 31.48 11.82
C THR A 654 25.92 31.52 11.11
N LEU A 655 27.01 31.70 11.87
CA LEU A 655 28.38 31.47 11.38
C LEU A 655 28.52 30.05 10.78
N ALA A 656 27.91 29.05 11.42
CA ALA A 656 27.88 27.65 10.96
C ALA A 656 26.91 27.39 9.78
N SER A 657 26.31 28.43 9.19
CA SER A 657 25.59 28.40 7.90
C SER A 657 26.06 29.52 6.96
N MET A 658 27.27 30.07 7.20
CA MET A 658 27.89 31.13 6.39
C MET A 658 26.99 32.35 6.17
N GLY A 659 26.23 32.76 7.20
CA GLY A 659 25.31 33.92 7.11
C GLY A 659 24.05 33.69 6.27
N SER A 660 23.74 32.44 5.90
CA SER A 660 22.49 32.08 5.20
C SER A 660 21.51 31.37 6.13
N PRO A 661 20.18 31.57 6.00
CA PRO A 661 19.19 30.81 6.76
C PRO A 661 19.21 29.31 6.41
N ASN A 662 18.69 28.48 7.31
CA ASN A 662 18.70 27.02 7.18
C ASN A 662 17.27 26.47 7.21
N VAL A 663 16.82 25.87 6.11
CA VAL A 663 15.52 25.19 6.00
C VAL A 663 15.65 23.78 6.56
N ILE A 664 14.80 23.43 7.53
CA ILE A 664 14.72 22.10 8.13
C ILE A 664 13.43 21.45 7.67
N MET A 665 13.52 20.29 7.04
CA MET A 665 12.37 19.43 6.72
C MET A 665 12.38 18.23 7.66
N THR A 666 11.30 18.07 8.43
CA THR A 666 11.07 16.90 9.30
C THR A 666 10.08 15.96 8.62
N LEU A 667 10.44 14.69 8.48
CA LEU A 667 9.54 13.66 7.94
C LEU A 667 8.67 13.04 9.03
N LYS A 668 7.46 12.62 8.65
CA LYS A 668 6.57 11.80 9.49
C LYS A 668 7.27 10.50 9.93
N PRO A 669 6.94 9.95 11.11
CA PRO A 669 7.57 8.73 11.61
C PRO A 669 7.52 7.58 10.60
N GLY A 670 8.66 6.89 10.41
CA GLY A 670 8.80 5.76 9.48
C GLY A 670 8.98 6.12 7.99
N LYS A 671 8.66 7.35 7.56
CA LYS A 671 8.76 7.76 6.15
C LYS A 671 10.20 8.10 5.71
N GLY A 672 10.43 8.09 4.39
CA GLY A 672 11.71 8.47 3.76
C GLY A 672 12.91 7.58 4.07
N PHE A 673 12.70 6.29 4.36
CA PHE A 673 13.78 5.33 4.67
C PHE A 673 14.84 5.25 3.55
N ASP A 674 14.42 5.34 2.29
CA ASP A 674 15.30 5.37 1.11
C ASP A 674 16.03 6.70 0.92
N ALA A 675 15.65 7.75 1.65
CA ALA A 675 16.35 9.03 1.73
C ALA A 675 17.24 9.16 2.99
N ARG A 676 17.29 8.14 3.87
CA ARG A 676 17.95 8.21 5.19
C ARG A 676 19.44 8.59 5.12
N HIS A 677 20.15 8.28 4.04
CA HIS A 677 21.53 8.73 3.84
C HIS A 677 21.65 10.26 3.73
N GLY A 678 20.62 10.95 3.23
CA GLY A 678 20.58 12.41 3.10
C GLY A 678 20.33 13.15 4.41
N ALA A 679 19.69 12.51 5.40
CA ALA A 679 19.34 13.13 6.68
C ALA A 679 20.59 13.55 7.48
N LYS A 680 20.43 14.62 8.28
CA LYS A 680 21.47 15.12 9.21
C LYS A 680 21.35 14.46 10.58
N THR A 681 20.12 14.35 11.07
CA THR A 681 19.77 13.80 12.38
C THR A 681 18.50 12.95 12.28
N GLN A 682 18.31 12.12 13.29
CA GLN A 682 17.07 11.39 13.56
C GLN A 682 16.66 11.75 15.00
N ASP A 683 15.37 12.01 15.26
CA ASP A 683 14.89 12.28 16.62
C ASP A 683 14.48 11.00 17.37
N GLU A 684 14.09 11.16 18.64
CA GLU A 684 13.74 10.04 19.54
C GLU A 684 12.50 9.26 19.05
N GLN A 685 11.62 9.92 18.30
CA GLN A 685 10.44 9.34 17.65
C GLN A 685 10.82 8.66 16.31
N GLY A 686 12.09 8.66 15.94
CA GLY A 686 12.62 8.03 14.74
C GLY A 686 12.46 8.87 13.46
N ARG A 687 12.02 10.12 13.54
CA ARG A 687 11.81 10.99 12.37
C ARG A 687 13.12 11.50 11.80
N LEU A 688 13.20 11.58 10.47
CA LEU A 688 14.39 12.04 9.76
C LEU A 688 14.33 13.55 9.53
N LYS A 689 15.42 14.26 9.85
CA LYS A 689 15.55 15.71 9.66
C LYS A 689 16.62 16.07 8.63
N PHE A 690 16.20 16.79 7.59
CA PHE A 690 17.04 17.24 6.48
C PHE A 690 17.24 18.75 6.61
N HIS A 691 18.49 19.22 6.55
CA HIS A 691 18.83 20.64 6.74
C HIS A 691 19.50 21.18 5.47
N PHE A 692 18.88 22.19 4.84
CA PHE A 692 19.35 22.82 3.61
C PHE A 692 19.66 24.30 3.86
N HIS A 693 20.85 24.77 3.47
CA HIS A 693 21.26 26.17 3.62
C HIS A 693 21.99 26.69 2.38
N SER A 694 22.41 27.95 2.42
CA SER A 694 23.21 28.61 1.38
C SER A 694 22.55 28.50 0.00
N PHE A 695 21.24 28.76 -0.03
CA PHE A 695 20.45 28.92 -1.24
C PHE A 695 20.84 30.21 -1.97
N VAL A 696 21.14 30.10 -3.27
CA VAL A 696 21.52 31.25 -4.12
C VAL A 696 20.38 32.31 -4.22
N SER A 697 19.14 31.94 -3.89
CA SER A 697 18.01 32.88 -3.85
C SER A 697 17.00 32.47 -2.76
N PHE A 698 17.44 32.52 -1.50
CA PHE A 698 16.70 31.99 -0.34
C PHE A 698 15.21 32.37 -0.33
N ASN A 699 14.84 33.66 -0.41
CA ASN A 699 13.44 34.10 -0.33
C ASN A 699 12.55 33.48 -1.43
N VAL A 700 13.11 33.24 -2.63
CA VAL A 700 12.39 32.59 -3.74
C VAL A 700 12.27 31.09 -3.50
N ALA A 701 13.36 30.44 -3.06
CA ALA A 701 13.37 29.02 -2.72
C ALA A 701 12.37 28.71 -1.60
N HIS A 702 12.42 29.47 -0.50
CA HIS A 702 11.53 29.34 0.64
C HIS A 702 10.06 29.50 0.23
N ARG A 703 9.69 30.58 -0.48
CA ARG A 703 8.29 30.76 -0.95
C ARG A 703 7.83 29.61 -1.85
N THR A 704 8.66 29.12 -2.79
CA THR A 704 8.25 28.00 -3.67
C THR A 704 8.13 26.68 -2.91
N ILE A 705 9.04 26.40 -1.97
CA ILE A 705 8.99 25.19 -1.11
C ILE A 705 7.74 25.22 -0.24
N MET A 706 7.49 26.33 0.47
CA MET A 706 6.33 26.44 1.36
C MET A 706 5.01 26.42 0.58
N ALA A 707 4.93 27.04 -0.60
CA ALA A 707 3.73 26.96 -1.43
C ALA A 707 3.41 25.53 -1.87
N LEU A 708 4.40 24.77 -2.38
CA LEU A 708 4.19 23.38 -2.81
C LEU A 708 3.86 22.45 -1.63
N TRP A 709 4.55 22.60 -0.50
CA TRP A 709 4.24 21.84 0.72
C TRP A 709 2.85 22.19 1.28
N LYS A 710 2.51 23.48 1.43
CA LYS A 710 1.16 23.91 1.84
C LYS A 710 0.09 23.38 0.87
N ALA A 711 0.32 23.41 -0.45
CA ALA A 711 -0.62 22.91 -1.44
C ALA A 711 -0.92 21.41 -1.31
N ARG A 712 0.10 20.58 -1.03
CA ARG A 712 -0.02 19.10 -1.05
C ARG A 712 -0.17 18.43 0.32
N ALA A 713 0.51 18.90 1.35
CA ALA A 713 0.61 18.20 2.64
C ALA A 713 -0.48 18.60 3.64
N LEU A 714 -1.05 19.81 3.50
CA LEU A 714 -2.10 20.33 4.38
C LEU A 714 -3.50 19.97 3.89
N SER A 715 -4.40 19.68 4.82
CA SER A 715 -5.83 19.54 4.55
C SER A 715 -6.46 20.90 4.17
N PRO A 716 -7.67 20.93 3.57
CA PRO A 716 -8.38 22.19 3.28
C PRO A 716 -8.58 23.07 4.51
N GLU A 717 -8.81 22.46 5.67
CA GLU A 717 -9.09 23.13 6.95
C GLU A 717 -7.80 23.78 7.50
N GLN A 718 -6.68 23.04 7.47
CA GLN A 718 -5.37 23.57 7.84
C GLN A 718 -4.90 24.70 6.91
N LYS A 719 -5.31 24.69 5.63
CA LYS A 719 -5.03 25.77 4.68
C LYS A 719 -5.77 27.06 5.01
N VAL A 720 -6.98 26.97 5.57
CA VAL A 720 -7.75 28.15 6.03
C VAL A 720 -7.08 28.76 7.26
N GLN A 721 -6.84 27.95 8.29
CA GLN A 721 -6.17 28.39 9.54
C GLN A 721 -4.82 29.06 9.28
N LEU A 722 -3.98 28.47 8.42
CA LEU A 722 -2.66 29.02 8.05
C LEU A 722 -2.71 30.17 7.03
N VAL A 723 -3.89 30.60 6.57
CA VAL A 723 -4.13 31.85 5.84
C VAL A 723 -4.63 32.93 6.79
N GLU A 724 -5.45 32.57 7.77
CA GLU A 724 -5.90 33.45 8.87
C GLU A 724 -4.69 33.92 9.71
N GLU A 725 -3.88 33.00 10.24
CA GLU A 725 -2.62 33.31 10.96
C GLU A 725 -1.65 34.16 10.11
N GLU A 726 -1.51 33.84 8.81
CA GLU A 726 -0.67 34.63 7.90
C GLU A 726 -1.23 36.02 7.59
N SER A 727 -2.52 36.29 7.85
CA SER A 727 -3.13 37.61 7.68
C SER A 727 -2.94 38.47 8.94
N GLU A 728 -3.12 37.90 10.13
CA GLU A 728 -2.85 38.56 11.41
C GLU A 728 -1.37 38.97 11.53
N ALA A 729 -0.46 38.06 11.19
CA ALA A 729 0.98 38.33 11.21
C ALA A 729 1.41 39.46 10.26
N LYS A 730 0.67 39.69 9.15
CA LYS A 730 0.91 40.82 8.24
C LYS A 730 0.29 42.12 8.75
N GLY A 731 -0.88 42.06 9.40
CA GLY A 731 -1.48 43.22 10.08
C GLY A 731 -0.57 43.78 11.17
N LEU A 732 0.04 42.90 11.98
CA LEU A 732 1.02 43.28 13.00
C LEU A 732 2.28 43.93 12.42
N GLN A 733 2.77 43.47 11.26
CA GLN A 733 3.94 44.07 10.61
C GLN A 733 3.66 45.45 9.98
N MET A 734 2.44 45.69 9.48
CA MET A 734 2.06 47.05 9.05
C MET A 734 1.93 48.00 10.25
N ALA A 735 1.40 47.53 11.38
CA ALA A 735 1.25 48.33 12.58
C ALA A 735 2.58 48.82 13.20
N GLU A 736 3.69 48.11 12.99
CA GLU A 736 5.02 48.59 13.41
C GLU A 736 5.63 49.65 12.46
N GLU A 737 5.27 49.65 11.16
CA GLU A 737 5.79 50.65 10.21
C GLU A 737 4.99 51.98 10.25
N ASP A 738 3.66 51.92 10.42
CA ASP A 738 2.80 53.12 10.50
C ASP A 738 3.02 53.93 11.80
N ALA A 739 3.53 53.30 12.88
CA ALA A 739 3.70 53.90 14.20
C ALA A 739 4.73 55.06 14.30
N ILE A 740 5.47 55.36 13.22
CA ILE A 740 6.50 56.41 13.17
C ILE A 740 5.99 57.70 12.48
N SER A 741 4.80 57.68 11.85
CA SER A 741 4.24 58.87 11.19
C SER A 741 2.72 58.98 11.26
N ASN A 742 2.20 59.63 12.30
CA ASN A 742 1.67 61.00 12.18
C ASN A 742 1.23 61.56 13.55
N ASP A 743 1.58 62.81 13.80
CA ASP A 743 1.03 63.65 14.87
C ASP A 743 0.01 64.65 14.24
N PHE A 744 -0.72 65.39 15.08
CA PHE A 744 -1.72 66.43 14.79
C PHE A 744 -3.17 66.01 14.46
N GLN A 745 -4.00 66.11 15.53
CA GLN A 745 -5.31 66.79 15.58
C GLN A 745 -6.55 66.14 14.91
N ALA A 746 -7.80 66.39 15.35
CA ALA A 746 -8.45 66.67 16.66
C ALA A 746 -9.94 67.05 16.41
N ALA A 747 -10.79 67.03 17.45
CA ALA A 747 -12.25 67.31 17.47
C ALA A 747 -13.12 66.19 16.84
N ASP A 748 -14.17 65.62 17.48
CA ASP A 748 -15.31 66.13 18.29
C ASP A 748 -16.48 66.62 17.36
N ASP A 749 -17.77 66.30 17.56
CA ASP A 749 -18.46 65.59 18.67
C ASP A 749 -19.89 65.03 18.31
N ASP A 750 -20.44 64.23 19.23
CA ASP A 750 -21.83 64.17 19.77
C ASP A 750 -23.04 63.45 19.09
N SER A 751 -23.89 62.87 19.97
CA SER A 751 -25.28 62.36 19.84
C SER A 751 -25.57 61.22 18.83
N GLU A 752 -26.09 60.03 19.15
CA GLU A 752 -26.84 59.43 20.28
C GLU A 752 -28.38 59.61 20.33
N GLY A 753 -29.09 58.52 20.64
CA GLY A 753 -30.56 58.35 20.54
C GLY A 753 -30.91 56.97 19.97
N LYS A 754 -30.98 55.87 20.73
CA LYS A 754 -31.92 55.51 21.82
C LYS A 754 -33.41 55.70 21.46
N SER A 755 -34.33 54.77 21.74
CA SER A 755 -34.22 53.36 22.21
C SER A 755 -35.61 52.71 22.36
N LEU A 756 -35.72 51.38 22.16
CA LEU A 756 -36.77 50.47 22.71
C LEU A 756 -38.22 50.73 22.20
N GLN A 757 -39.24 49.87 22.32
CA GLN A 757 -39.53 48.55 22.94
C GLN A 757 -40.68 47.93 22.09
N SER A 758 -41.09 46.65 22.11
CA SER A 758 -40.56 45.36 22.57
C SER A 758 -41.55 44.25 22.17
N GLU A 759 -41.08 43.07 21.79
CA GLU A 759 -41.66 41.74 22.11
C GLU A 759 -40.90 40.65 21.34
N GLU A 760 -40.09 39.85 22.03
CA GLU A 760 -39.85 38.41 21.73
C GLU A 760 -38.86 37.82 22.75
N SER A 761 -39.29 36.77 23.46
CA SER A 761 -38.39 35.94 24.29
C SER A 761 -37.77 34.82 23.43
N GLY A 762 -37.23 35.18 22.27
CA GLY A 762 -36.79 34.23 21.24
C GLY A 762 -35.66 33.32 21.70
N SER A 763 -35.85 32.01 21.53
CA SER A 763 -34.86 30.98 21.87
C SER A 763 -33.63 31.05 20.97
N PHE A 764 -32.49 30.57 21.48
CA PHE A 764 -31.17 30.68 20.84
C PHE A 764 -31.11 30.15 19.39
N VAL A 765 -31.86 29.06 19.13
CA VAL A 765 -32.11 28.48 17.81
C VAL A 765 -33.62 28.14 17.77
N GLY A 766 -34.18 27.80 16.60
CA GLY A 766 -35.55 27.28 16.46
C GLY A 766 -35.75 25.94 17.16
N VAL A 767 -35.92 25.97 18.48
CA VAL A 767 -35.96 24.79 19.37
C VAL A 767 -37.39 24.40 19.76
N GLU A 768 -38.39 25.23 19.47
CA GLU A 768 -39.80 25.00 19.87
C GLU A 768 -40.40 23.68 19.33
N ASP A 769 -39.94 23.21 18.16
CA ASP A 769 -40.37 21.92 17.57
C ASP A 769 -39.50 20.70 17.97
N ILE A 770 -38.40 20.89 18.72
CA ILE A 770 -37.48 19.80 19.06
C ILE A 770 -37.90 19.12 20.36
N ASN A 771 -38.40 17.89 20.27
CA ASN A 771 -38.75 17.07 21.43
C ASN A 771 -37.50 16.66 22.24
N MET A 772 -37.21 17.43 23.30
CA MET A 772 -36.09 17.23 24.22
C MET A 772 -36.40 16.14 25.26
N SER A 773 -35.49 15.19 25.45
CA SER A 773 -35.61 14.08 26.41
C SER A 773 -34.61 14.19 27.54
N VAL A 774 -35.01 13.93 28.80
CA VAL A 774 -34.06 13.90 29.93
C VAL A 774 -33.14 12.69 29.79
N VAL A 775 -31.84 12.93 29.69
CA VAL A 775 -30.81 11.88 29.61
C VAL A 775 -30.05 11.71 30.92
N TYR A 776 -29.91 12.77 31.72
CA TYR A 776 -29.24 12.74 33.02
C TYR A 776 -29.96 13.66 34.02
N ALA A 777 -30.06 13.23 35.27
CA ALA A 777 -30.50 14.06 36.39
C ALA A 777 -29.82 13.56 37.67
N SER A 778 -29.14 14.45 38.41
CA SER A 778 -28.49 14.11 39.68
C SER A 778 -28.23 15.34 40.56
N VAL A 779 -28.14 15.15 41.88
CA VAL A 779 -27.78 16.20 42.84
C VAL A 779 -26.33 15.99 43.29
N LEU A 780 -25.41 16.75 42.70
CA LEU A 780 -23.98 16.65 42.95
C LEU A 780 -23.57 17.32 44.27
N SER A 781 -22.43 16.90 44.80
CA SER A 781 -21.88 17.32 46.10
C SER A 781 -20.97 18.55 45.99
N VAL A 782 -21.34 19.48 45.09
CA VAL A 782 -20.50 20.57 44.59
C VAL A 782 -21.32 21.87 44.56
N PRO A 783 -20.76 23.03 44.94
CA PRO A 783 -21.41 24.34 44.76
C PRO A 783 -21.63 24.68 43.28
N THR A 784 -22.74 25.33 42.96
CA THR A 784 -23.10 25.71 41.58
C THR A 784 -21.99 26.48 40.85
N ASP A 785 -21.33 27.43 41.51
CA ASP A 785 -20.29 28.25 40.86
C ASP A 785 -19.02 27.43 40.52
N PHE A 786 -18.67 26.42 41.34
CA PHE A 786 -17.60 25.49 41.01
C PHE A 786 -18.01 24.52 39.89
N PHE A 787 -19.27 24.08 39.86
CA PHE A 787 -19.77 23.29 38.74
C PHE A 787 -19.67 24.07 37.42
N MET A 788 -19.89 25.39 37.44
CA MET A 788 -19.74 26.26 36.28
C MET A 788 -18.28 26.51 35.85
N GLU A 789 -17.26 26.13 36.65
CA GLU A 789 -15.87 26.06 36.16
C GLU A 789 -15.76 25.10 34.96
N LEU A 790 -16.62 24.06 34.87
CA LEU A 790 -16.69 23.12 33.74
C LEU A 790 -16.98 23.81 32.39
N PHE A 791 -17.57 25.00 32.40
CA PHE A 791 -17.90 25.78 31.21
C PHE A 791 -17.11 27.10 31.13
N SER A 792 -16.05 27.24 31.93
CA SER A 792 -15.35 28.54 32.09
C SER A 792 -14.22 28.78 31.09
N GLY A 793 -13.72 27.74 30.41
CA GLY A 793 -12.47 27.80 29.66
C GLY A 793 -11.21 27.75 30.53
N ASN A 794 -11.32 27.34 31.80
CA ASN A 794 -10.17 27.17 32.70
C ASN A 794 -9.55 25.75 32.61
N GLU A 795 -8.60 25.45 33.48
CA GLU A 795 -7.96 24.14 33.51
C GLU A 795 -8.92 22.98 33.87
N LEU A 796 -9.98 23.21 34.66
CA LEU A 796 -11.00 22.18 34.93
C LEU A 796 -11.77 21.82 33.65
N ASP A 797 -12.25 22.81 32.91
CA ASP A 797 -12.97 22.65 31.64
C ASP A 797 -12.17 21.72 30.71
N ARG A 798 -10.89 22.07 30.44
CA ARG A 798 -9.98 21.25 29.64
C ARG A 798 -9.72 19.85 30.24
N LYS A 799 -9.32 19.77 31.51
CA LYS A 799 -8.92 18.52 32.18
C LYS A 799 -10.07 17.51 32.24
N ILE A 800 -11.31 17.97 32.40
CA ILE A 800 -12.49 17.11 32.36
C ILE A 800 -12.81 16.69 30.92
N MET A 801 -12.73 17.60 29.94
CA MET A 801 -12.99 17.28 28.53
C MET A 801 -11.99 16.27 27.94
N GLU A 802 -10.68 16.45 28.19
CA GLU A 802 -9.65 15.46 27.84
C GLU A 802 -9.93 14.09 28.48
N LYS A 803 -10.33 14.08 29.76
CA LYS A 803 -10.67 12.86 30.53
C LYS A 803 -11.94 12.16 30.05
N VAL A 804 -12.88 12.89 29.43
CA VAL A 804 -14.00 12.30 28.67
C VAL A 804 -13.69 12.16 27.18
N GLY A 805 -12.41 11.95 26.83
CA GLY A 805 -11.93 11.57 25.51
C GLY A 805 -12.21 12.60 24.41
N CYS A 806 -12.25 13.88 24.76
CA CYS A 806 -12.29 14.99 23.81
C CYS A 806 -10.86 15.45 23.56
N LEU A 807 -10.21 14.83 22.57
CA LEU A 807 -8.86 15.18 22.13
C LEU A 807 -8.85 16.54 21.41
N ASN A 808 -7.72 17.24 21.49
CA ASN A 808 -7.51 18.55 20.85
C ASN A 808 -8.62 19.56 21.18
N TYR A 809 -9.13 19.54 22.41
CA TYR A 809 -10.22 20.41 22.84
C TYR A 809 -9.77 21.87 22.87
N SER A 810 -10.43 22.71 22.09
CA SER A 810 -10.25 24.15 22.03
C SER A 810 -11.60 24.87 22.05
N PHE A 811 -11.58 26.15 22.44
CA PHE A 811 -12.75 26.98 22.61
C PHE A 811 -12.43 28.44 22.30
N SER A 812 -13.42 29.19 21.82
CA SER A 812 -13.34 30.66 21.78
C SER A 812 -13.52 31.25 23.19
N PRO A 813 -13.14 32.53 23.39
CA PRO A 813 -13.64 33.31 24.52
C PRO A 813 -15.18 33.32 24.56
N TRP A 814 -15.73 33.66 25.74
CA TRP A 814 -17.16 33.92 25.91
C TRP A 814 -17.47 35.37 25.47
N GLU A 815 -18.27 35.51 24.43
CA GLU A 815 -18.74 36.79 23.88
C GLU A 815 -20.17 37.08 24.37
N SER A 816 -20.52 38.35 24.57
CA SER A 816 -21.89 38.73 24.99
C SER A 816 -22.77 38.94 23.76
N GLU A 817 -23.81 38.12 23.60
CA GLU A 817 -24.75 38.22 22.48
C GLU A 817 -25.93 39.15 22.81
N LYS A 818 -26.43 39.05 24.05
CA LYS A 818 -27.50 39.86 24.63
C LYS A 818 -27.16 40.12 26.12
N PRO A 819 -27.83 41.05 26.82
CA PRO A 819 -27.65 41.20 28.27
C PRO A 819 -27.86 39.87 29.01
N ASP A 820 -26.95 39.52 29.91
CA ASP A 820 -26.92 38.26 30.68
C ASP A 820 -26.90 36.96 29.84
N VAL A 821 -26.57 37.04 28.54
CA VAL A 821 -26.47 35.90 27.61
C VAL A 821 -25.14 35.92 26.86
N TYR A 822 -24.37 34.84 27.01
CA TYR A 822 -23.03 34.71 26.44
C TYR A 822 -22.93 33.49 25.52
N GLN A 823 -22.17 33.61 24.43
CA GLN A 823 -21.92 32.53 23.46
C GLN A 823 -20.41 32.21 23.40
N ARG A 824 -20.04 30.95 23.12
CA ARG A 824 -18.71 30.53 22.67
C ARG A 824 -18.79 29.41 21.62
N GLN A 825 -17.76 29.28 20.80
CA GLN A 825 -17.55 28.13 19.92
C GLN A 825 -16.61 27.11 20.59
N LEU A 826 -16.83 25.84 20.32
CA LEU A 826 -16.03 24.70 20.75
C LEU A 826 -15.58 23.87 19.54
N TYR A 827 -14.37 23.32 19.63
CA TYR A 827 -13.88 22.28 18.73
C TYR A 827 -13.22 21.14 19.53
N TYR A 828 -13.49 19.89 19.16
CA TYR A 828 -12.78 18.72 19.68
C TYR A 828 -12.90 17.51 18.76
N LYS A 829 -12.02 16.53 18.95
CA LYS A 829 -12.03 15.24 18.26
C LYS A 829 -12.26 14.11 19.26
N PHE A 830 -13.20 13.21 19.00
CA PHE A 830 -13.41 12.05 19.87
C PHE A 830 -12.22 11.09 19.81
N ASP A 831 -11.78 10.63 20.98
CA ASP A 831 -10.82 9.52 21.09
C ASP A 831 -11.38 8.23 20.45
N LYS A 832 -10.47 7.35 19.99
CA LYS A 832 -10.81 6.06 19.37
C LYS A 832 -11.69 5.19 20.30
N CYS A 833 -11.49 5.28 21.61
CA CYS A 833 -12.26 4.56 22.63
C CYS A 833 -13.71 5.06 22.76
N ILE A 834 -14.04 6.26 22.28
CA ILE A 834 -15.40 6.84 22.33
C ILE A 834 -16.05 6.86 20.94
N SER A 835 -15.27 7.11 19.88
CA SER A 835 -15.73 7.03 18.50
C SER A 835 -14.75 6.24 17.65
N ARG A 836 -15.20 5.08 17.14
CA ARG A 836 -14.44 4.22 16.20
C ARG A 836 -13.98 4.97 14.94
N TYR A 837 -14.66 6.07 14.60
CA TYR A 837 -14.36 6.94 13.46
C TYR A 837 -13.48 8.15 13.80
N ARG A 838 -13.15 8.37 15.09
CA ARG A 838 -12.52 9.59 15.61
C ARG A 838 -13.22 10.86 15.11
N GLY A 839 -14.55 10.87 15.21
CA GLY A 839 -15.38 11.99 14.74
C GLY A 839 -14.96 13.32 15.34
N GLU A 840 -14.96 14.36 14.51
CA GLU A 840 -14.71 15.75 14.92
C GLU A 840 -16.04 16.43 15.26
N VAL A 841 -15.97 17.38 16.19
CA VAL A 841 -17.13 18.10 16.70
C VAL A 841 -16.84 19.58 16.61
N THR A 842 -17.68 20.30 15.87
CA THR A 842 -17.85 21.75 16.03
C THR A 842 -19.12 21.97 16.83
N SER A 843 -19.09 22.80 17.86
CA SER A 843 -20.28 23.05 18.67
C SER A 843 -20.36 24.48 19.18
N THR A 844 -21.55 25.06 19.14
CA THR A 844 -21.81 26.36 19.73
C THR A 844 -22.47 26.18 21.10
N GLN A 845 -21.89 26.76 22.14
CA GLN A 845 -22.47 26.84 23.48
C GLN A 845 -22.97 28.26 23.74
N GLN A 846 -24.18 28.38 24.30
CA GLN A 846 -24.71 29.62 24.89
C GLN A 846 -25.01 29.37 26.37
N LYS A 847 -24.75 30.36 27.23
CA LYS A 847 -25.11 30.32 28.66
C LYS A 847 -25.87 31.56 29.09
N SER A 848 -26.82 31.37 29.99
CA SER A 848 -27.67 32.42 30.56
C SER A 848 -28.06 32.11 32.01
N ARG A 849 -28.56 33.12 32.73
CA ARG A 849 -29.16 32.94 34.06
C ARG A 849 -30.59 32.41 33.94
N LEU A 850 -30.97 31.53 34.85
CA LEU A 850 -32.38 31.13 35.02
C LEU A 850 -33.14 32.30 35.66
N SER A 851 -34.31 32.65 35.10
CA SER A 851 -35.07 33.85 35.47
C SER A 851 -35.81 33.75 36.81
N ASP A 852 -35.95 32.55 37.37
CA ASP A 852 -36.71 32.24 38.58
C ASP A 852 -35.85 31.72 39.75
N LYS A 853 -34.56 31.39 39.51
CA LYS A 853 -33.70 30.66 40.46
C LYS A 853 -32.24 31.10 40.40
N ASN A 854 -31.54 30.96 41.53
CA ASN A 854 -30.07 30.97 41.56
C ASN A 854 -29.52 29.74 40.83
N GLY A 855 -29.31 29.89 39.52
CA GLY A 855 -28.86 28.82 38.65
C GLY A 855 -28.43 29.33 37.28
N TRP A 856 -28.08 28.37 36.42
CA TRP A 856 -27.57 28.59 35.08
C TRP A 856 -28.24 27.64 34.10
N LEU A 857 -28.49 28.15 32.89
CA LEU A 857 -28.83 27.38 31.72
C LEU A 857 -27.61 27.40 30.79
N VAL A 858 -27.22 26.24 30.26
CA VAL A 858 -26.25 26.14 29.15
C VAL A 858 -26.90 25.32 28.05
N GLU A 859 -27.02 25.90 26.86
CA GLU A 859 -27.49 25.22 25.66
C GLU A 859 -26.31 24.99 24.72
N GLU A 860 -26.19 23.78 24.15
CA GLU A 860 -25.10 23.37 23.28
C GLU A 860 -25.69 22.73 22.01
N VAL A 861 -25.34 23.27 20.84
CA VAL A 861 -25.70 22.70 19.54
C VAL A 861 -24.45 22.09 18.93
N MET A 862 -24.45 20.77 18.72
CA MET A 862 -23.30 20.01 18.24
C MET A 862 -23.53 19.49 16.81
N THR A 863 -22.53 19.68 15.95
CA THR A 863 -22.45 19.11 14.59
C THR A 863 -21.35 18.06 14.56
N LEU A 864 -21.62 16.89 13.98
CA LEU A 864 -20.68 15.76 13.92
C LEU A 864 -20.06 15.60 12.54
N HIS A 865 -18.73 15.73 12.46
CA HIS A 865 -17.94 15.61 11.25
C HIS A 865 -17.15 14.29 11.22
N GLY A 866 -16.94 13.71 10.04
CA GLY A 866 -16.20 12.45 9.86
C GLY A 866 -16.90 11.19 10.41
N VAL A 867 -18.12 11.31 10.96
CA VAL A 867 -18.92 10.18 11.44
C VAL A 867 -19.93 9.75 10.37
N PRO A 868 -20.08 8.44 10.05
CA PRO A 868 -21.11 7.99 9.13
C PRO A 868 -22.52 8.40 9.57
N LEU A 869 -23.25 9.07 8.68
CA LEU A 869 -24.55 9.69 8.94
C LEU A 869 -24.54 10.86 9.95
N GLY A 870 -23.38 11.42 10.32
CA GLY A 870 -23.30 12.62 11.16
C GLY A 870 -23.94 13.84 10.51
N ASP A 871 -23.93 13.91 9.18
CA ASP A 871 -24.59 14.92 8.35
C ASP A 871 -26.12 14.75 8.23
N PHE A 872 -26.72 13.80 8.95
CA PHE A 872 -28.17 13.56 8.96
C PHE A 872 -28.86 14.19 10.17
N PHE A 873 -28.13 14.64 11.19
CA PHE A 873 -28.70 15.22 12.40
C PHE A 873 -27.73 16.14 13.16
N ASN A 874 -28.29 17.15 13.84
CA ASN A 874 -27.57 17.88 14.89
C ASN A 874 -28.02 17.40 16.28
N LEU A 875 -27.14 17.50 17.27
CA LEU A 875 -27.46 17.22 18.68
C LEU A 875 -27.70 18.54 19.42
N HIS A 876 -28.78 18.60 20.19
CA HIS A 876 -29.09 19.74 21.04
C HIS A 876 -29.04 19.26 22.49
N LEU A 877 -28.12 19.82 23.28
CA LEU A 877 -28.02 19.56 24.72
C LEU A 877 -28.47 20.79 25.49
N ARG A 878 -29.21 20.57 26.59
CA ARG A 878 -29.61 21.61 27.53
C ARG A 878 -29.26 21.19 28.95
N TYR A 879 -28.23 21.80 29.50
CA TYR A 879 -27.78 21.64 30.88
C TYR A 879 -28.50 22.69 31.75
N GLN A 880 -29.22 22.24 32.76
CA GLN A 880 -29.92 23.07 33.74
C GLN A 880 -29.29 22.82 35.12
N VAL A 881 -28.71 23.86 35.71
CA VAL A 881 -27.91 23.79 36.94
C VAL A 881 -28.54 24.70 37.99
N GLU A 882 -29.07 24.12 39.06
CA GLU A 882 -29.82 24.86 40.10
C GLU A 882 -29.15 24.70 41.48
N VAL A 883 -29.01 25.79 42.25
CA VAL A 883 -28.63 25.71 43.67
C VAL A 883 -29.73 24.98 44.46
N VAL A 884 -29.36 23.98 45.25
CA VAL A 884 -30.31 23.28 46.14
C VAL A 884 -30.61 24.16 47.36
N PRO A 885 -31.85 24.67 47.57
CA PRO A 885 -32.10 25.73 48.55
C PRO A 885 -31.79 25.40 50.02
N SER A 886 -31.64 24.12 50.37
CA SER A 886 -31.37 23.67 51.74
C SER A 886 -29.89 23.56 52.09
N ARG A 887 -28.96 23.55 51.11
CA ARG A 887 -27.50 23.47 51.32
C ARG A 887 -26.75 24.11 50.16
N SER A 888 -26.03 25.20 50.42
CA SER A 888 -25.21 25.94 49.43
C SER A 888 -24.05 25.14 48.81
N THR A 889 -23.74 23.95 49.35
CA THR A 889 -22.67 23.05 48.89
C THR A 889 -23.16 21.95 47.93
N ARG A 890 -24.38 22.06 47.37
CA ARG A 890 -24.92 21.10 46.39
C ARG A 890 -25.65 21.80 45.25
N CYS A 891 -25.45 21.32 44.02
CA CYS A 891 -26.20 21.70 42.84
C CYS A 891 -27.04 20.52 42.33
N ASN A 892 -28.22 20.81 41.79
CA ASN A 892 -29.01 19.89 40.98
C ASN A 892 -28.65 20.09 39.51
N VAL A 893 -28.29 19.02 38.81
CA VAL A 893 -27.87 19.05 37.40
C VAL A 893 -28.78 18.14 36.60
N GLN A 894 -29.52 18.73 35.66
CA GLN A 894 -30.39 18.02 34.72
C GLN A 894 -29.95 18.31 33.28
N VAL A 895 -29.75 17.26 32.48
CA VAL A 895 -29.32 17.35 31.09
C VAL A 895 -30.37 16.74 30.19
N HIS A 896 -30.81 17.52 29.21
CA HIS A 896 -31.74 17.11 28.18
C HIS A 896 -31.02 16.95 26.82
N LEU A 897 -31.44 15.98 26.02
CA LEU A 897 -31.00 15.75 24.65
C LEU A 897 -32.18 15.83 23.68
N GLY A 898 -32.05 16.63 22.64
CA GLY A 898 -32.82 16.60 21.40
C GLY A 898 -31.94 16.20 20.22
N ILE A 899 -32.55 15.62 19.19
CA ILE A 899 -31.88 15.23 17.95
C ILE A 899 -32.65 15.83 16.78
N ALA A 900 -32.10 16.88 16.18
CA ALA A 900 -32.69 17.58 15.04
C ALA A 900 -32.34 16.83 13.75
N TRP A 901 -33.27 16.06 13.20
CA TRP A 901 -33.05 15.27 11.99
C TRP A 901 -33.10 16.14 10.73
N LEU A 902 -31.93 16.41 10.17
CA LEU A 902 -31.74 17.13 8.91
C LEU A 902 -32.09 16.27 7.68
N LYS A 903 -31.99 14.94 7.80
CA LYS A 903 -32.21 13.98 6.70
C LYS A 903 -32.92 12.71 7.16
N CYS A 904 -33.80 12.18 6.32
CA CYS A 904 -34.53 10.93 6.59
C CYS A 904 -33.59 9.71 6.55
N SER A 905 -33.73 8.80 7.53
CA SER A 905 -32.96 7.54 7.56
C SER A 905 -33.78 6.38 8.13
N ARG A 906 -33.63 5.19 7.53
CA ARG A 906 -34.25 3.94 8.05
C ARG A 906 -33.66 3.48 9.40
N HIS A 907 -32.61 4.16 9.90
CA HIS A 907 -31.88 3.76 11.10
C HIS A 907 -32.04 4.73 12.28
N GLN A 908 -32.85 5.79 12.16
CA GLN A 908 -33.05 6.84 13.19
C GLN A 908 -33.19 6.26 14.62
N LYS A 909 -34.12 5.31 14.84
CA LYS A 909 -34.33 4.67 16.16
C LYS A 909 -33.08 4.01 16.76
N ARG A 910 -32.21 3.41 15.92
CA ARG A 910 -30.95 2.78 16.36
C ARG A 910 -29.89 3.83 16.67
N ILE A 911 -29.82 4.88 15.86
CA ILE A 911 -28.88 6.01 16.02
C ILE A 911 -29.22 6.76 17.31
N THR A 912 -30.49 7.15 17.52
CA THR A 912 -30.99 7.76 18.77
C THR A 912 -30.61 6.95 20.00
N LYS A 913 -30.86 5.63 20.02
CA LYS A 913 -30.49 4.78 21.17
C LYS A 913 -28.98 4.74 21.42
N ASN A 914 -28.16 4.75 20.37
CA ASN A 914 -26.71 4.74 20.50
C ASN A 914 -26.17 6.09 21.05
N ILE A 915 -26.70 7.21 20.56
CA ILE A 915 -26.35 8.56 21.05
C ILE A 915 -26.71 8.69 22.53
N VAL A 916 -27.93 8.29 22.93
CA VAL A 916 -28.38 8.35 24.33
C VAL A 916 -27.45 7.54 25.25
N SER A 917 -27.10 6.30 24.89
CA SER A 917 -26.21 5.45 25.73
C SER A 917 -24.82 6.08 25.91
N ASN A 918 -24.16 6.46 24.81
CA ASN A 918 -22.82 7.05 24.84
C ASN A 918 -22.81 8.40 25.58
N LEU A 919 -23.86 9.21 25.43
CA LEU A 919 -23.99 10.48 26.13
C LEU A 919 -24.20 10.26 27.64
N GLN A 920 -25.03 9.30 28.05
CA GLN A 920 -25.23 8.98 29.46
C GLN A 920 -23.94 8.52 30.13
N GLU A 921 -23.17 7.65 29.47
CA GLU A 921 -21.85 7.20 29.93
C GLU A 921 -20.84 8.37 30.01
N ARG A 922 -20.79 9.24 28.98
CA ARG A 922 -19.94 10.45 28.95
C ARG A 922 -20.28 11.43 30.09
N LEU A 923 -21.57 11.69 30.35
CA LEU A 923 -22.02 12.59 31.42
C LEU A 923 -21.70 12.04 32.82
N LEU A 924 -21.81 10.72 33.01
CA LEU A 924 -21.40 10.06 34.26
C LEU A 924 -19.89 10.24 34.54
N VAL A 925 -19.02 10.08 33.54
CA VAL A 925 -17.58 10.29 33.70
C VAL A 925 -17.25 11.78 33.88
N MET A 926 -17.93 12.67 33.15
CA MET A 926 -17.77 14.13 33.24
C MET A 926 -18.05 14.63 34.67
N PHE A 927 -19.25 14.38 35.19
CA PHE A 927 -19.69 14.94 36.46
C PHE A 927 -19.05 14.27 37.67
N SER A 928 -18.79 12.95 37.63
CA SER A 928 -17.96 12.29 38.66
C SER A 928 -16.48 12.70 38.59
N GLY A 929 -16.04 13.29 37.48
CA GLY A 929 -14.76 14.00 37.38
C GLY A 929 -14.78 15.32 38.15
N VAL A 930 -15.82 16.14 37.97
CA VAL A 930 -16.00 17.42 38.67
C VAL A 930 -16.13 17.23 40.18
N GLU A 931 -16.93 16.26 40.66
CA GLU A 931 -17.03 15.96 42.09
C GLU A 931 -15.67 15.57 42.70
N LYS A 932 -14.86 14.78 41.99
CA LYS A 932 -13.53 14.37 42.46
C LYS A 932 -12.53 15.52 42.50
N GLU A 933 -12.54 16.41 41.52
CA GLU A 933 -11.66 17.58 41.53
C GLU A 933 -12.05 18.53 42.67
N TYR A 934 -13.35 18.78 42.87
CA TYR A 934 -13.86 19.58 43.99
C TYR A 934 -13.39 19.02 45.34
N LEU A 935 -13.56 17.71 45.56
CA LEU A 935 -13.10 17.05 46.77
C LEU A 935 -11.58 17.26 46.98
N SER A 936 -10.75 17.04 45.95
CA SER A 936 -9.30 17.23 46.03
C SER A 936 -8.84 18.67 46.26
N LYS A 937 -9.64 19.68 45.89
CA LYS A 937 -9.42 21.09 46.23
C LYS A 937 -9.97 21.46 47.62
N SER A 938 -10.81 20.62 48.23
CA SER A 938 -11.51 20.90 49.50
C SER A 938 -10.87 20.25 50.72
N ASP A 939 -9.98 19.25 50.55
CA ASP A 939 -9.18 18.67 51.63
C ASP A 939 -8.21 19.74 52.19
N PRO A 940 -8.35 20.17 53.46
CA PRO A 940 -7.39 21.07 54.07
C PRO A 940 -6.09 20.30 54.36
N VAL A 941 -4.94 20.91 54.05
CA VAL A 941 -3.65 20.40 54.52
C VAL A 941 -3.66 20.38 56.04
N VAL A 942 -3.68 19.18 56.62
CA VAL A 942 -3.39 18.98 58.05
C VAL A 942 -1.89 19.20 58.23
N ILE A 943 -1.55 20.29 58.91
CA ILE A 943 -0.20 20.65 59.37
C ILE A 943 0.04 20.02 60.74
#